data_AF-A0A507E450-F1
#
_entry.id   AF-A0A507E450-F1
#
_cell.length_a   1.000
_cell.length_b   1.000
_cell.length_c   1.000
_cell.angle_alpha   90.00
_cell.angle_beta   90.00
_cell.angle_gamma   90.00
#
_symmetry.space_group_name_H-M   'P 1'
#
loop_
_entity.id
_entity.type
_entity.pdbx_description
1 polymer ?
#
loop_
_entity_poly.entity_id
_entity_poly.type
_entity_poly.pdbx_seq_one_letter_code
_entity_poly.pdbx_strand_id
1 'polypeptide(L)'
;MHIPSITLALLTAVSTAQAAWPYGKFQYTVPFVKGGGSASIAELQGPAIPGAKLVFNPANSGADAWSKMKNDPKDGSVVTLINLPHIYIQPHVADLNANYTADDMEIAYMHTYTPLVLLVAATSSIKSWDDFVIACKTSEVTVSGAGTGTVFELGSTRLSQLARIPFRYESPGTGANTAINAMLAGNYTAAWTTTPVVFNRPDLRVLAIASEFEFPQIVAPTFKTLGINYVDGIYRGIGLPKGTPANIMKDVSDAFNALNRNLSFIANVQQSGAVQIFMEYNSPSLKKFTSTYRKSVEQTMFPTDPISRGSIYAMLFLAALGLFLTLVSAAFAAIYRNTPVIKGSSYFFNNIILLGISMVYLSMIVSSLQQPLSSVTGRTITMGCTAMPWLLGLGFDITFSAIIVKSYRLYRLFLFSASSVIQFDASNLAILKWVGAICGTNAVVYAAWTIHDPLTATMTSLDGEESFYYACQSNHTSVYLGIVLALKYVMLIVCMFFTIKLRELNAILNESKAIAAATFSTTFILTICLGVYALVNNFQGRFIIATGGIFIGTTMCLAALFAPKIAIVVFSPDSNTFEHVKRLMKGSEFRSSDEKSGRSGGNVLSGTLGSMGSMGSMGAIGSMGSMGAISSPTSPKPRRASMDPMGVPVGTPIYVQEGKQIAREHRDRISAYTRVILNTAANGRISEFHGHIAHLTAFANRIKIMNNNKARAQSLPDNSLAVKSKPIPEDEDV
;
A
#
# COMPACT_ATOMS: atom_id res chain seq x y z
N MET A 1 41.64 16.51 86.83
CA MET A 1 41.07 16.97 85.55
C MET A 1 40.50 15.76 84.84
N HIS A 2 39.18 15.70 84.72
CA HIS A 2 38.41 14.65 84.06
C HIS A 2 38.47 14.80 82.54
N ILE A 3 38.70 13.71 81.80
CA ILE A 3 38.04 13.45 80.51
C ILE A 3 37.74 11.93 80.44
N PRO A 4 36.48 11.50 80.22
CA PRO A 4 36.04 10.12 80.33
C PRO A 4 35.89 9.38 78.99
N SER A 5 35.75 8.06 79.12
CA SER A 5 35.40 7.04 78.14
C SER A 5 34.10 7.31 77.36
N ILE A 6 34.09 7.13 76.02
CA ILE A 6 32.88 6.96 75.18
C ILE A 6 33.23 6.01 74.01
N THR A 7 32.86 4.73 74.04
CA THR A 7 31.64 4.09 73.49
C THR A 7 31.73 3.68 72.01
N LEU A 8 31.79 2.37 71.82
CA LEU A 8 31.47 1.58 70.63
C LEU A 8 29.98 1.76 70.27
N ALA A 9 29.65 2.29 69.08
CA ALA A 9 28.49 1.91 68.26
C ALA A 9 28.31 2.85 67.04
N LEU A 10 28.25 2.29 65.83
CA LEU A 10 27.22 2.48 64.79
C LEU A 10 27.80 2.03 63.43
N LEU A 11 27.67 0.74 63.10
CA LEU A 11 27.42 0.34 61.71
C LEU A 11 25.93 0.57 61.47
N THR A 12 25.55 1.76 61.01
CA THR A 12 24.22 1.98 60.45
C THR A 12 24.21 1.49 59.01
N ALA A 13 23.32 0.53 58.76
CA ALA A 13 22.97 0.05 57.44
C ALA A 13 22.66 1.22 56.49
N VAL A 14 23.33 1.24 55.34
CA VAL A 14 22.92 2.07 54.21
C VAL A 14 21.62 1.46 53.67
N SER A 15 20.49 1.98 54.15
CA SER A 15 19.19 1.77 53.53
C SER A 15 19.22 2.44 52.15
N THR A 16 19.23 1.64 51.08
CA THR A 16 18.90 2.13 49.73
C THR A 16 17.48 2.66 49.76
N ALA A 17 17.30 3.98 49.76
CA ALA A 17 16.00 4.61 49.66
C ALA A 17 15.38 4.29 48.29
N GLN A 18 14.52 3.27 48.26
CA GLN A 18 13.60 3.02 47.15
C GLN A 18 12.67 4.25 47.07
N ALA A 19 12.58 4.92 45.92
CA ALA A 19 11.68 6.06 45.76
C ALA A 19 10.24 5.60 46.09
N ALA A 20 9.69 6.09 47.21
CA ALA A 20 8.32 5.80 47.60
C ALA A 20 7.37 6.55 46.65
N TRP A 21 6.30 5.88 46.22
CA TRP A 21 5.23 6.52 45.47
C TRP A 21 4.68 7.69 46.31
N PRO A 22 4.66 8.94 45.77
CA PRO A 22 4.32 10.11 46.58
C PRO A 22 2.90 10.09 47.16
N TYR A 23 2.02 9.23 46.62
CA TYR A 23 0.62 9.10 47.02
C TYR A 23 0.33 7.85 47.88
N GLY A 24 1.35 7.10 48.30
CA GLY A 24 1.16 5.90 49.10
C GLY A 24 0.67 4.70 48.27
N LYS A 25 -0.56 4.22 48.52
CA LYS A 25 -1.12 3.05 47.82
C LYS A 25 -1.79 3.46 46.51
N PHE A 26 -1.54 2.73 45.44
CA PHE A 26 -2.16 2.96 44.13
C PHE A 26 -2.55 1.65 43.45
N GLN A 27 -3.52 1.72 42.55
CA GLN A 27 -3.94 0.61 41.70
C GLN A 27 -3.08 0.58 40.44
N TYR A 28 -2.47 -0.58 40.16
CA TYR A 28 -1.81 -0.85 38.91
C TYR A 28 -2.65 -1.83 38.08
N THR A 29 -3.42 -1.27 37.15
CA THR A 29 -4.33 -2.02 36.28
C THR A 29 -3.54 -2.73 35.18
N VAL A 30 -3.73 -4.05 35.08
CA VAL A 30 -3.14 -4.92 34.06
C VAL A 30 -4.24 -5.38 33.11
N PRO A 31 -4.22 -5.00 31.81
CA PRO A 31 -5.31 -5.33 30.87
C PRO A 31 -5.54 -6.82 30.59
N PHE A 32 -4.65 -7.69 31.05
CA PHE A 32 -4.63 -9.11 30.73
C PHE A 32 -4.68 -9.94 32.01
N VAL A 33 -5.07 -11.20 31.91
CA VAL A 33 -5.06 -12.13 33.06
C VAL A 33 -3.65 -12.61 33.40
N LYS A 34 -3.48 -13.18 34.59
CA LYS A 34 -2.20 -13.70 35.11
C LYS A 34 -1.55 -14.72 34.15
N GLY A 35 -0.21 -14.72 34.11
CA GLY A 35 0.58 -15.67 33.29
C GLY A 35 0.68 -15.35 31.79
N GLY A 36 0.05 -14.27 31.30
CA GLY A 36 0.29 -13.75 29.95
C GLY A 36 1.58 -12.93 29.83
N GLY A 37 2.11 -12.72 28.62
CA GLY A 37 3.38 -12.01 28.41
C GLY A 37 3.43 -10.61 29.03
N SER A 38 2.37 -9.79 28.90
CA SER A 38 2.29 -8.49 29.59
C SER A 38 2.03 -8.59 31.09
N ALA A 39 1.26 -9.59 31.53
CA ALA A 39 0.98 -9.81 32.94
C ALA A 39 2.24 -10.23 33.71
N SER A 40 3.07 -11.11 33.13
CA SER A 40 4.31 -11.58 33.76
C SER A 40 5.28 -10.44 34.10
N ILE A 41 5.39 -9.43 33.22
CA ILE A 41 6.21 -8.24 33.49
C ILE A 41 5.61 -7.40 34.62
N ALA A 42 4.28 -7.21 34.64
CA ALA A 42 3.61 -6.48 35.71
C ALA A 42 3.70 -7.23 37.06
N GLU A 43 3.67 -8.57 37.05
CA GLU A 43 3.85 -9.42 38.22
C GLU A 43 5.26 -9.32 38.81
N LEU A 44 6.28 -9.08 37.97
CA LEU A 44 7.63 -8.75 38.42
C LEU A 44 7.71 -7.32 38.99
N GLN A 45 7.02 -6.35 38.37
CA GLN A 45 7.07 -4.94 38.80
C GLN A 45 6.30 -4.68 40.10
N GLY A 46 5.07 -5.19 40.21
CA GLY A 46 4.13 -4.86 41.28
C GLY A 46 4.73 -4.98 42.69
N PRO A 47 5.29 -6.13 43.09
CA PRO A 47 5.89 -6.30 44.41
C PRO A 47 7.10 -5.39 44.68
N ALA A 48 7.78 -4.96 43.61
CA ALA A 48 8.98 -4.13 43.70
C ALA A 48 8.69 -2.61 43.75
N ILE A 49 7.43 -2.21 43.52
CA ILE A 49 6.96 -0.83 43.70
C ILE A 49 6.20 -0.73 45.03
N PRO A 50 6.75 -0.02 46.04
CA PRO A 50 6.05 0.19 47.31
C PRO A 50 4.67 0.81 47.10
N GLY A 51 3.62 0.18 47.65
CA GLY A 51 2.25 0.67 47.58
C GLY A 51 1.44 0.22 46.36
N ALA A 52 2.04 -0.48 45.39
CA ALA A 52 1.33 -0.96 44.21
C ALA A 52 0.37 -2.12 44.54
N LYS A 53 -0.87 -2.04 44.05
CA LYS A 53 -1.83 -3.15 44.05
C LYS A 53 -2.15 -3.54 42.60
N LEU A 54 -1.69 -4.71 42.18
CA LEU A 54 -2.01 -5.26 40.86
C LEU A 54 -3.51 -5.62 40.77
N VAL A 55 -4.17 -5.10 39.74
CA VAL A 55 -5.57 -5.41 39.42
C VAL A 55 -5.65 -5.88 37.98
N PHE A 56 -5.95 -7.16 37.78
CA PHE A 56 -6.04 -7.77 36.46
C PHE A 56 -7.44 -7.58 35.88
N ASN A 57 -7.53 -7.22 34.59
CA ASN A 57 -8.80 -7.08 33.90
C ASN A 57 -9.45 -8.45 33.65
N PRO A 58 -10.65 -8.73 34.20
CA PRO A 58 -11.33 -10.01 34.00
C PRO A 58 -11.66 -10.31 32.53
N ALA A 59 -11.85 -9.28 31.70
CA ALA A 59 -12.17 -9.44 30.27
C ALA A 59 -10.96 -9.90 29.43
N ASN A 60 -9.76 -9.98 30.01
CA ASN A 60 -8.53 -10.34 29.33
C ASN A 60 -8.32 -9.59 27.99
N SER A 61 -8.59 -8.29 27.98
CA SER A 61 -8.60 -7.46 26.77
C SER A 61 -7.98 -6.09 27.03
N GLY A 62 -7.02 -5.75 26.17
CA GLY A 62 -6.42 -4.41 26.08
C GLY A 62 -7.49 -3.35 25.85
N ALA A 63 -8.25 -3.50 24.76
CA ALA A 63 -9.28 -2.56 24.36
C ALA A 63 -10.29 -2.26 25.48
N ASP A 64 -10.76 -3.30 26.19
CA ASP A 64 -11.68 -3.13 27.32
C ASP A 64 -11.03 -2.32 28.46
N ALA A 65 -9.82 -2.67 28.89
CA ALA A 65 -9.14 -1.94 29.97
C ALA A 65 -8.85 -0.48 29.61
N TRP A 66 -8.39 -0.25 28.38
CA TRP A 66 -8.04 1.07 27.86
C TRP A 66 -9.26 1.96 27.61
N SER A 67 -10.40 1.38 27.25
CA SER A 67 -11.68 2.09 27.17
C SER A 67 -12.16 2.61 28.53
N LYS A 68 -11.84 1.89 29.62
CA LYS A 68 -12.14 2.28 31.01
C LYS A 68 -11.16 3.33 31.50
N MET A 69 -9.87 3.18 31.13
CA MET A 69 -8.78 4.06 31.55
C MET A 69 -9.03 5.55 31.27
N LYS A 70 -9.74 5.89 30.19
CA LYS A 70 -10.07 7.29 29.88
C LYS A 70 -10.89 8.00 30.98
N ASN A 71 -11.58 7.22 31.82
CA ASN A 71 -12.41 7.69 32.93
C ASN A 71 -11.75 7.51 34.31
N ASP A 72 -10.53 6.98 34.37
CA ASP A 72 -9.81 6.81 35.63
C ASP A 72 -9.47 8.16 36.27
N PRO A 73 -9.26 8.22 37.61
CA PRO A 73 -8.79 9.42 38.27
C PRO A 73 -7.48 9.94 37.69
N LYS A 74 -7.40 11.27 37.52
CA LYS A 74 -6.22 11.98 36.99
C LYS A 74 -5.18 12.34 38.05
N ASP A 75 -5.27 11.73 39.23
CA ASP A 75 -4.44 12.03 40.40
C ASP A 75 -3.30 11.00 40.61
N GLY A 76 -3.17 10.00 39.73
CA GLY A 76 -2.17 8.95 39.82
C GLY A 76 -2.52 7.82 40.81
N SER A 77 -3.73 7.83 41.39
CA SER A 77 -4.21 6.72 42.22
C SER A 77 -4.47 5.44 41.41
N VAL A 78 -4.67 5.58 40.10
CA VAL A 78 -4.80 4.47 39.14
C VAL A 78 -3.81 4.70 38.00
N VAL A 79 -2.98 3.70 37.73
CA VAL A 79 -2.10 3.65 36.56
C VAL A 79 -2.37 2.36 35.79
N THR A 80 -2.27 2.41 34.47
CA THR A 80 -2.65 1.28 33.61
C THR A 80 -1.49 0.88 32.71
N LEU A 81 -1.23 -0.43 32.63
CA LEU A 81 -0.27 -0.97 31.68
C LEU A 81 -0.80 -0.77 30.25
N ILE A 82 0.03 -0.20 29.39
CA ILE A 82 -0.26 -0.01 27.96
C ILE A 82 0.71 -0.82 27.11
N ASN A 83 0.22 -1.29 25.95
CA ASN A 83 1.03 -1.96 24.95
C ASN A 83 0.99 -1.16 23.64
N LEU A 84 2.15 -0.87 23.06
CA LEU A 84 2.28 -0.41 21.70
C LEU A 84 2.67 -1.62 20.82
N PRO A 85 2.11 -1.72 19.60
CA PRO A 85 1.23 -0.77 18.91
C PRO A 85 -0.27 -0.89 19.25
N HIS A 86 -0.68 -1.73 20.21
CA HIS A 86 -2.10 -2.11 20.39
C HIS A 86 -3.01 -0.91 20.71
N ILE A 87 -2.56 0.03 21.54
CA ILE A 87 -3.32 1.26 21.84
C ILE A 87 -3.57 2.14 20.60
N TYR A 88 -2.78 1.98 19.54
CA TYR A 88 -2.95 2.67 18.26
C TYR A 88 -3.82 1.87 17.30
N ILE A 89 -3.70 0.54 17.28
CA ILE A 89 -4.39 -0.33 16.31
C ILE A 89 -5.84 -0.60 16.71
N GLN A 90 -6.09 -0.99 17.96
CA GLN A 90 -7.39 -1.50 18.38
C GLN A 90 -8.57 -0.51 18.23
N PRO A 91 -8.40 0.82 18.39
CA PRO A 91 -9.44 1.81 18.09
C PRO A 91 -9.98 1.76 16.66
N HIS A 92 -9.20 1.21 15.75
CA HIS A 92 -9.50 1.18 14.33
C HIS A 92 -10.07 -0.15 13.84
N VAL A 93 -10.17 -1.15 14.72
CA VAL A 93 -10.78 -2.43 14.41
C VAL A 93 -12.28 -2.36 14.75
N ALA A 94 -13.12 -2.29 13.73
CA ALA A 94 -14.58 -2.10 13.88
C ALA A 94 -15.21 -3.11 14.84
N ASP A 95 -14.84 -4.39 14.73
CA ASP A 95 -15.39 -5.49 15.54
C ASP A 95 -15.02 -5.40 17.03
N LEU A 96 -13.94 -4.69 17.38
CA LEU A 96 -13.53 -4.52 18.79
C LEU A 96 -14.33 -3.43 19.50
N ASN A 97 -14.97 -2.51 18.77
CA ASN A 97 -15.68 -1.34 19.29
C ASN A 97 -14.98 -0.72 20.51
N ALA A 98 -13.70 -0.39 20.35
CA ALA A 98 -12.81 -0.12 21.46
C ALA A 98 -13.25 1.08 22.33
N ASN A 99 -14.06 2.01 21.79
CA ASN A 99 -14.60 3.16 22.54
C ASN A 99 -13.52 4.02 23.21
N TYR A 100 -12.35 4.16 22.59
CA TYR A 100 -11.32 5.14 22.92
C TYR A 100 -10.50 5.46 21.66
N THR A 101 -9.76 6.56 21.71
CA THR A 101 -8.72 6.93 20.76
C THR A 101 -7.37 6.99 21.47
N ALA A 102 -6.28 6.89 20.70
CA ALA A 102 -4.94 6.98 21.27
C ALA A 102 -4.65 8.33 21.96
N ASP A 103 -5.44 9.37 21.68
CA ASP A 103 -5.31 10.70 22.26
C ASP A 103 -6.09 10.88 23.57
N ASP A 104 -6.92 9.90 23.94
CA ASP A 104 -7.57 9.82 25.26
C ASP A 104 -6.58 9.41 26.38
N MET A 105 -5.31 9.18 26.01
CA MET A 105 -4.27 8.64 26.87
C MET A 105 -3.02 9.52 26.87
N GLU A 106 -2.32 9.55 28.00
CA GLU A 106 -0.96 10.05 28.08
C GLU A 106 -0.01 8.96 28.58
N ILE A 107 1.16 8.86 27.95
CA ILE A 107 2.19 7.87 28.27
C ILE A 107 3.17 8.48 29.26
N ALA A 108 3.20 7.92 30.47
CA ALA A 108 4.10 8.37 31.54
C ALA A 108 5.49 7.74 31.45
N TYR A 109 5.58 6.47 31.03
CA TYR A 109 6.85 5.76 30.97
C TYR A 109 6.78 4.56 30.05
N MET A 110 7.85 4.25 29.31
CA MET A 110 7.99 2.97 28.59
C MET A 110 9.19 2.21 29.16
N HIS A 111 8.98 0.93 29.50
CA HIS A 111 9.90 0.17 30.35
C HIS A 111 10.39 -1.16 29.75
N THR A 112 9.65 -1.75 28.82
CA THR A 112 10.02 -3.08 28.28
C THR A 112 9.67 -3.24 26.81
N TYR A 113 10.53 -3.93 26.08
CA TYR A 113 10.32 -4.41 24.71
C TYR A 113 10.49 -5.94 24.67
N THR A 114 9.56 -6.64 24.03
CA THR A 114 9.68 -8.09 23.81
C THR A 114 9.51 -8.39 22.32
N PRO A 115 10.57 -8.85 21.63
CA PRO A 115 10.50 -9.20 20.22
C PRO A 115 9.44 -10.24 19.91
N LEU A 116 8.89 -10.17 18.69
CA LEU A 116 8.05 -11.23 18.16
C LEU A 116 8.86 -12.49 17.84
N VAL A 117 8.21 -13.64 18.03
CA VAL A 117 8.77 -14.95 17.76
C VAL A 117 7.78 -15.73 16.90
N LEU A 118 8.23 -16.17 15.73
CA LEU A 118 7.49 -17.09 14.87
C LEU A 118 7.91 -18.51 15.21
N LEU A 119 6.95 -19.38 15.51
CA LEU A 119 7.21 -20.74 15.94
C LEU A 119 6.21 -21.75 15.37
N VAL A 120 6.58 -23.02 15.47
CA VAL A 120 5.74 -24.19 15.14
C VAL A 120 5.79 -25.20 16.28
N ALA A 121 4.89 -26.18 16.26
CA ALA A 121 4.99 -27.34 17.15
C ALA A 121 6.33 -28.06 16.94
N ALA A 122 6.97 -28.55 18.00
CA ALA A 122 8.20 -29.33 17.89
C ALA A 122 8.03 -30.61 17.05
N THR A 123 6.81 -31.14 16.99
CA THR A 123 6.44 -32.29 16.16
C THR A 123 6.18 -31.96 14.68
N SER A 124 6.15 -30.67 14.30
CA SER A 124 5.90 -30.22 12.94
C SER A 124 7.00 -30.69 11.96
N SER A 125 6.60 -30.95 10.72
CA SER A 125 7.50 -31.20 9.59
C SER A 125 8.32 -29.97 9.21
N ILE A 126 7.84 -28.76 9.54
CA ILE A 126 8.56 -27.50 9.35
C ILE A 126 9.65 -27.39 10.43
N LYS A 127 10.92 -27.38 10.01
CA LYS A 127 12.08 -27.34 10.93
C LYS A 127 12.86 -26.03 10.87
N SER A 128 12.66 -25.25 9.82
CA SER A 128 13.42 -24.03 9.55
C SER A 128 12.56 -22.93 8.93
N TRP A 129 13.11 -21.72 8.83
CA TRP A 129 12.52 -20.64 8.06
C TRP A 129 12.30 -21.02 6.59
N ASP A 130 13.26 -21.71 5.98
CA ASP A 130 13.17 -22.11 4.57
C ASP A 130 12.03 -23.12 4.34
N ASP A 131 11.85 -24.08 5.26
CA ASP A 131 10.71 -25.01 5.22
C ASP A 131 9.37 -24.26 5.33
N PHE A 132 9.32 -23.20 6.15
CA PHE A 132 8.13 -22.37 6.29
C PHE A 132 7.84 -21.59 5.00
N VAL A 133 8.86 -21.02 4.36
CA VAL A 133 8.74 -20.36 3.04
C VAL A 133 8.23 -21.34 1.98
N ILE A 134 8.72 -22.57 1.97
CA ILE A 134 8.26 -23.62 1.06
C ILE A 134 6.79 -23.97 1.34
N ALA A 135 6.41 -24.15 2.60
CA ALA A 135 5.03 -24.44 3.00
C ALA A 135 4.06 -23.34 2.53
N CYS A 136 4.42 -22.06 2.73
CA CYS A 136 3.63 -20.91 2.30
C CYS A 136 3.45 -20.82 0.77
N LYS A 137 4.41 -21.32 -0.01
CA LYS A 137 4.34 -21.32 -1.48
C LYS A 137 3.58 -22.50 -2.07
N THR A 138 3.44 -23.59 -1.31
CA THR A 138 2.89 -24.86 -1.79
C THR A 138 1.51 -25.17 -1.23
N SER A 139 1.13 -24.54 -0.12
CA SER A 139 -0.11 -24.79 0.60
C SER A 139 -0.60 -23.55 1.33
N GLU A 140 -1.86 -23.58 1.75
CA GLU A 140 -2.41 -22.53 2.59
C GLU A 140 -1.87 -22.67 4.03
N VAL A 141 -1.09 -21.68 4.47
CA VAL A 141 -0.52 -21.64 5.82
C VAL A 141 -1.33 -20.68 6.69
N THR A 142 -1.81 -21.19 7.82
CA THR A 142 -2.49 -20.39 8.86
C THR A 142 -1.57 -20.19 10.06
N VAL A 143 -1.51 -18.96 10.54
CA VAL A 143 -0.64 -18.54 11.66
C VAL A 143 -1.52 -17.94 12.75
N SER A 144 -1.48 -18.55 13.92
CA SER A 144 -2.23 -18.05 15.08
C SER A 144 -1.48 -16.94 15.82
N GLY A 145 -2.21 -16.08 16.53
CA GLY A 145 -1.62 -15.19 17.53
C GLY A 145 -2.66 -14.66 18.50
N ALA A 146 -2.21 -13.88 19.47
CA ALA A 146 -3.08 -13.42 20.55
C ALA A 146 -3.85 -12.16 20.15
N GLY A 147 -5.15 -12.30 19.91
CA GLY A 147 -6.09 -11.20 19.69
C GLY A 147 -6.05 -10.60 18.28
N THR A 148 -7.16 -9.98 17.90
CA THR A 148 -7.31 -9.16 16.69
C THR A 148 -6.83 -7.73 16.97
N GLY A 149 -6.32 -7.04 15.95
CA GLY A 149 -5.83 -5.67 16.09
C GLY A 149 -4.58 -5.58 16.98
N THR A 150 -3.72 -6.59 16.90
CA THR A 150 -2.51 -6.69 17.73
C THR A 150 -1.25 -6.66 16.87
N VAL A 151 -0.09 -6.58 17.53
CA VAL A 151 1.20 -6.65 16.83
C VAL A 151 1.40 -7.99 16.10
N PHE A 152 0.69 -9.04 16.48
CA PHE A 152 0.83 -10.35 15.84
C PHE A 152 0.17 -10.38 14.46
N GLU A 153 -0.99 -9.73 14.34
CA GLU A 153 -1.65 -9.51 13.06
C GLU A 153 -0.85 -8.53 12.19
N LEU A 154 -0.46 -7.39 12.76
CA LEU A 154 0.38 -6.41 12.06
C LEU A 154 1.71 -7.02 11.59
N GLY A 155 2.33 -7.79 12.47
CA GLY A 155 3.61 -8.46 12.21
C GLY A 155 3.49 -9.57 11.17
N SER A 156 2.37 -10.29 11.14
CA SER A 156 2.05 -11.22 10.05
C SER A 156 1.98 -10.50 8.71
N THR A 157 1.26 -9.39 8.64
CA THR A 157 1.14 -8.57 7.43
C THR A 157 2.51 -8.04 6.99
N ARG A 158 3.29 -7.46 7.91
CA ARG A 158 4.63 -6.93 7.61
C ARG A 158 5.61 -8.00 7.17
N LEU A 159 5.64 -9.16 7.86
CA LEU A 159 6.53 -10.25 7.49
C LEU A 159 6.16 -10.84 6.13
N SER A 160 4.87 -11.08 5.88
CA SER A 160 4.35 -11.53 4.59
C SER A 160 4.81 -10.60 3.46
N GLN A 161 4.76 -9.29 3.67
CA GLN A 161 5.23 -8.27 2.72
C GLN A 161 6.75 -8.31 2.52
N LEU A 162 7.53 -8.26 3.60
CA LEU A 162 8.99 -8.19 3.54
C LEU A 162 9.60 -9.48 2.96
N ALA A 163 9.03 -10.64 3.29
CA ALA A 163 9.49 -11.94 2.82
C ALA A 163 8.85 -12.38 1.50
N ARG A 164 7.82 -11.68 1.01
CA ARG A 164 7.04 -12.01 -0.19
C ARG A 164 6.49 -13.45 -0.15
N ILE A 165 5.92 -13.84 0.98
CA ILE A 165 5.31 -15.16 1.18
C ILE A 165 3.88 -15.02 1.71
N PRO A 166 2.88 -15.70 1.13
CA PRO A 166 1.51 -15.60 1.60
C PRO A 166 1.27 -16.53 2.79
N PHE A 167 0.65 -16.01 3.85
CA PHE A 167 0.05 -16.79 4.93
C PHE A 167 -1.05 -15.97 5.60
N ARG A 168 -2.03 -16.64 6.22
CA ARG A 168 -3.15 -15.96 6.88
C ARG A 168 -2.97 -15.93 8.39
N TYR A 169 -3.17 -14.76 8.98
CA TYR A 169 -3.27 -14.59 10.42
C TYR A 169 -4.69 -14.86 10.92
N GLU A 170 -4.80 -15.57 12.04
CA GLU A 170 -6.06 -15.73 12.76
C GLU A 170 -5.83 -15.70 14.28
N SER A 171 -6.81 -15.22 15.04
CA SER A 171 -6.72 -15.20 16.49
C SER A 171 -7.77 -16.14 17.10
N PRO A 172 -7.35 -17.25 17.76
CA PRO A 172 -8.26 -18.11 18.52
C PRO A 172 -8.65 -17.52 19.89
N GLY A 173 -8.08 -16.35 20.27
CA GLY A 173 -8.37 -15.66 21.52
C GLY A 173 -7.28 -14.64 21.88
N THR A 174 -7.47 -13.88 22.95
CA THR A 174 -6.61 -12.73 23.31
C THR A 174 -5.31 -13.09 24.06
N GLY A 175 -5.07 -14.38 24.36
CA GLY A 175 -3.91 -14.85 25.13
C GLY A 175 -2.85 -15.55 24.27
N ALA A 176 -1.56 -15.29 24.52
CA ALA A 176 -0.45 -15.94 23.81
C ALA A 176 -0.47 -17.47 23.96
N ASN A 177 -0.74 -17.97 25.17
CA ASN A 177 -0.86 -19.41 25.42
C ASN A 177 -2.10 -20.01 24.74
N THR A 178 -3.20 -19.26 24.59
CA THR A 178 -4.38 -19.70 23.84
C THR A 178 -4.02 -19.95 22.37
N ALA A 179 -3.29 -19.02 21.75
CA ALA A 179 -2.82 -19.17 20.38
C ALA A 179 -1.86 -20.36 20.21
N ILE A 180 -0.85 -20.46 21.07
CA ILE A 180 0.11 -21.57 21.04
C ILE A 180 -0.59 -22.92 21.21
N ASN A 181 -1.52 -23.05 22.16
CA ASN A 181 -2.22 -24.30 22.42
C ASN A 181 -3.12 -24.69 21.24
N ALA A 182 -3.76 -23.71 20.57
CA ALA A 182 -4.53 -23.98 19.36
C ALA A 182 -3.64 -24.49 18.21
N MET A 183 -2.45 -23.92 18.04
CA MET A 183 -1.45 -24.42 17.09
C MET A 183 -0.97 -25.84 17.46
N LEU A 184 -0.65 -26.09 18.74
CA LEU A 184 -0.24 -27.42 19.23
C LEU A 184 -1.35 -28.49 19.05
N ALA A 185 -2.62 -28.09 19.11
CA ALA A 185 -3.76 -28.96 18.83
C ALA A 185 -3.93 -29.27 17.32
N GLY A 186 -3.13 -28.66 16.44
CA GLY A 186 -3.19 -28.86 15.00
C GLY A 186 -4.15 -27.94 14.25
N ASN A 187 -4.75 -26.94 14.92
CA ASN A 187 -5.68 -26.01 14.26
C ASN A 187 -4.96 -24.96 13.40
N TYR A 188 -3.66 -24.73 13.65
CA TYR A 188 -2.83 -23.74 12.96
C TYR A 188 -1.45 -24.31 12.66
N THR A 189 -0.89 -23.95 11.50
CA THR A 189 0.44 -24.42 11.07
C THR A 189 1.55 -23.82 11.92
N ALA A 190 1.42 -22.54 12.28
CA ALA A 190 2.39 -21.80 13.08
C ALA A 190 1.69 -20.87 14.09
N ALA A 191 2.47 -20.29 15.00
CA ALA A 191 1.99 -19.28 15.92
C ALA A 191 3.01 -18.14 16.08
N TRP A 192 2.48 -16.96 16.32
CA TRP A 192 3.22 -15.82 16.84
C TRP A 192 3.13 -15.76 18.36
N THR A 193 4.24 -15.41 18.98
CA THR A 193 4.31 -15.06 20.39
C THR A 193 5.43 -14.05 20.63
N THR A 194 5.83 -13.87 21.90
CA THR A 194 6.97 -13.03 22.28
C THR A 194 8.03 -13.83 23.01
N THR A 195 9.26 -13.31 23.03
CA THR A 195 10.42 -13.97 23.63
C THR A 195 10.19 -14.54 25.04
N PRO A 196 9.49 -13.90 26.00
CA PRO A 196 9.32 -14.47 27.34
C PRO A 196 8.50 -15.76 27.40
N VAL A 197 7.69 -16.04 26.39
CA VAL A 197 6.76 -17.17 26.39
C VAL A 197 7.43 -18.48 25.92
N VAL A 198 8.54 -18.38 25.20
CA VAL A 198 9.19 -19.55 24.57
C VAL A 198 10.28 -20.20 25.43
N PHE A 199 10.63 -19.58 26.56
CA PHE A 199 11.63 -20.15 27.48
C PHE A 199 11.15 -21.48 28.06
N ASN A 200 12.05 -22.48 28.08
CA ASN A 200 11.80 -23.79 28.68
C ASN A 200 10.56 -24.51 28.12
N ARG A 201 10.27 -24.32 26.82
CA ARG A 201 9.15 -24.95 26.11
C ARG A 201 9.66 -25.95 25.05
N PRO A 202 10.00 -27.19 25.45
CA PRO A 202 10.54 -28.20 24.52
C PRO A 202 9.52 -28.67 23.48
N ASP A 203 8.23 -28.40 23.71
CA ASP A 203 7.12 -28.65 22.80
C ASP A 203 7.04 -27.65 21.64
N LEU A 204 7.87 -26.59 21.65
CA LEU A 204 7.89 -25.54 20.63
C LEU A 204 9.22 -25.53 19.86
N ARG A 205 9.14 -25.21 18.57
CA ARG A 205 10.31 -24.91 17.73
C ARG A 205 10.21 -23.48 17.22
N VAL A 206 11.18 -22.65 17.63
CA VAL A 206 11.29 -21.27 17.13
C VAL A 206 11.93 -21.27 15.74
N LEU A 207 11.29 -20.62 14.79
CA LEU A 207 11.80 -20.49 13.42
C LEU A 207 12.62 -19.23 13.24
N ALA A 208 12.15 -18.10 13.76
CA ALA A 208 12.84 -16.81 13.68
C ALA A 208 12.33 -15.81 14.73
N ILE A 209 13.20 -14.86 15.08
CA ILE A 209 12.92 -13.78 16.04
C ILE A 209 12.99 -12.42 15.33
N ALA A 210 11.99 -11.56 15.53
CA ALA A 210 11.93 -10.21 14.98
C ALA A 210 12.71 -9.22 15.84
N SER A 211 14.04 -9.39 15.91
CA SER A 211 14.92 -8.56 16.73
C SER A 211 16.17 -8.10 16.02
N GLU A 212 16.69 -6.97 16.48
CA GLU A 212 18.02 -6.44 16.14
C GLU A 212 19.15 -7.33 16.66
N PHE A 213 18.95 -7.97 17.82
CA PHE A 213 19.99 -8.70 18.52
C PHE A 213 19.65 -10.18 18.65
N GLU A 214 20.67 -11.02 18.68
CA GLU A 214 20.51 -12.44 18.96
C GLU A 214 20.18 -12.67 20.44
N PHE A 215 19.45 -13.76 20.71
CA PHE A 215 19.08 -14.20 22.05
C PHE A 215 19.80 -15.52 22.35
N PRO A 216 20.95 -15.53 23.06
CA PRO A 216 21.75 -16.73 23.28
C PRO A 216 20.97 -17.91 23.89
N GLN A 217 19.96 -17.60 24.68
CA GLN A 217 18.99 -18.52 25.30
C GLN A 217 17.99 -19.17 24.33
N ILE A 218 17.79 -18.65 23.12
CA ILE A 218 16.83 -19.16 22.14
C ILE A 218 17.63 -19.57 20.89
N VAL A 219 17.64 -20.87 20.62
CA VAL A 219 18.36 -21.44 19.47
C VAL A 219 17.54 -21.22 18.19
N ALA A 220 17.61 -20.01 17.64
CA ALA A 220 16.99 -19.63 16.37
C ALA A 220 17.65 -18.38 15.77
N PRO A 221 17.62 -18.21 14.43
CA PRO A 221 18.09 -17.00 13.79
C PRO A 221 17.14 -15.81 14.08
N THR A 222 17.66 -14.60 13.90
CA THR A 222 16.79 -13.42 13.73
C THR A 222 16.39 -13.28 12.26
N PHE A 223 15.27 -12.62 11.98
CA PHE A 223 14.92 -12.30 10.60
C PHE A 223 16.01 -11.52 9.87
N LYS A 224 16.76 -10.66 10.58
CA LYS A 224 17.91 -9.94 10.02
C LYS A 224 19.02 -10.88 9.56
N THR A 225 19.36 -11.90 10.35
CA THR A 225 20.37 -12.90 9.92
C THR A 225 19.89 -13.74 8.74
N LEU A 226 18.58 -13.83 8.51
CA LEU A 226 17.96 -14.45 7.34
C LEU A 226 17.85 -13.50 6.12
N GLY A 227 18.42 -12.29 6.20
CA GLY A 227 18.39 -11.30 5.13
C GLY A 227 17.08 -10.50 5.04
N ILE A 228 16.19 -10.63 6.03
CA ILE A 228 14.92 -9.91 6.09
C ILE A 228 15.05 -8.80 7.14
N ASN A 229 14.99 -7.54 6.72
CA ASN A 229 15.06 -6.40 7.64
C ASN A 229 13.75 -6.23 8.43
N TYR A 230 13.47 -7.16 9.33
CA TYR A 230 12.25 -7.20 10.12
C TYR A 230 12.56 -7.26 11.62
N VAL A 231 12.16 -6.19 12.32
CA VAL A 231 12.26 -6.04 13.77
C VAL A 231 10.90 -5.53 14.25
N ASP A 232 10.30 -6.26 15.19
CA ASP A 232 8.98 -5.90 15.72
C ASP A 232 8.77 -6.53 17.09
N GLY A 233 7.78 -6.06 17.83
CA GLY A 233 7.50 -6.58 19.15
C GLY A 233 6.58 -5.70 19.97
N ILE A 234 6.30 -6.16 21.18
CA ILE A 234 5.43 -5.46 22.11
C ILE A 234 6.28 -4.52 22.95
N TYR A 235 6.01 -3.23 22.83
CA TYR A 235 6.53 -2.22 23.74
C TYR A 235 5.51 -1.99 24.87
N ARG A 236 5.99 -2.00 26.11
CA ARG A 236 5.16 -1.88 27.32
C ARG A 236 5.50 -0.62 28.09
N GLY A 237 4.47 0.01 28.59
CA GLY A 237 4.57 1.24 29.36
C GLY A 237 3.42 1.46 30.31
N ILE A 238 3.41 2.63 30.92
CA ILE A 238 2.41 3.09 31.85
C ILE A 238 1.66 4.26 31.23
N GLY A 239 0.34 4.13 31.16
CA GLY A 239 -0.59 5.13 30.67
C GLY A 239 -1.52 5.66 31.75
N LEU A 240 -1.91 6.91 31.61
CA LEU A 240 -2.92 7.60 32.41
C LEU A 240 -3.91 8.36 31.50
N PRO A 241 -5.12 8.71 31.97
CA PRO A 241 -6.08 9.46 31.17
C PRO A 241 -5.54 10.82 30.70
N LYS A 242 -6.06 11.27 29.55
CA LYS A 242 -5.70 12.57 28.98
C LYS A 242 -5.95 13.73 29.95
N GLY A 243 -5.00 14.67 30.02
CA GLY A 243 -5.08 15.83 30.90
C GLY A 243 -4.74 15.54 32.36
N THR A 244 -4.08 14.42 32.64
CA THR A 244 -3.41 14.19 33.92
C THR A 244 -2.35 15.28 34.16
N PRO A 245 -2.27 15.91 35.35
CA PRO A 245 -1.32 16.99 35.58
C PRO A 245 0.13 16.56 35.38
N ALA A 246 0.95 17.45 34.81
CA ALA A 246 2.32 17.12 34.41
C ALA A 246 3.23 16.69 35.58
N ASN A 247 2.98 17.18 36.80
CA ASN A 247 3.68 16.72 38.00
C ASN A 247 3.34 15.26 38.33
N ILE A 248 2.05 14.87 38.26
CA ILE A 248 1.64 13.46 38.45
C ILE A 248 2.30 12.57 37.40
N MET A 249 2.25 12.97 36.12
CA MET A 249 2.88 12.23 35.03
C MET A 249 4.38 12.03 35.25
N LYS A 250 5.06 13.06 35.76
CA LYS A 250 6.49 13.00 36.09
C LYS A 250 6.75 12.09 37.29
N ASP A 251 5.97 12.19 38.36
CA ASP A 251 6.11 11.35 39.55
C ASP A 251 5.89 9.87 39.22
N VAL A 252 4.90 9.57 38.37
CA VAL A 252 4.69 8.23 37.82
C VAL A 252 5.94 7.76 37.07
N SER A 253 6.45 8.60 36.18
CA SER A 253 7.62 8.26 35.37
C SER A 253 8.84 7.97 36.23
N ASP A 254 9.14 8.83 37.20
CA ASP A 254 10.32 8.73 38.05
C ASP A 254 10.27 7.48 38.93
N ALA A 255 9.10 7.14 39.49
CA ALA A 255 8.93 5.94 40.31
C ALA A 255 9.14 4.64 39.50
N PHE A 256 8.55 4.55 38.31
CA PHE A 256 8.77 3.40 37.43
C PHE A 256 10.21 3.38 36.90
N ASN A 257 10.82 4.52 36.61
CA ASN A 257 12.21 4.59 36.14
C ASN A 257 13.19 4.11 37.22
N ALA A 258 12.99 4.50 38.48
CA ALA A 258 13.81 4.06 39.61
C ALA A 258 13.79 2.53 39.77
N LEU A 259 12.61 1.92 39.67
CA LEU A 259 12.49 0.46 39.70
C LEU A 259 13.20 -0.17 38.49
N ASN A 260 12.86 0.26 37.27
CA ASN A 260 13.32 -0.40 36.05
C ASN A 260 14.84 -0.28 35.85
N ARG A 261 15.50 0.69 36.51
CA ARG A 261 16.96 0.86 36.52
C ARG A 261 17.69 0.07 37.61
N ASN A 262 16.97 -0.62 38.50
CA ASN A 262 17.59 -1.48 39.50
C ASN A 262 18.28 -2.69 38.83
N LEU A 263 19.58 -2.89 39.07
CA LEU A 263 20.37 -3.95 38.42
C LEU A 263 19.81 -5.35 38.65
N SER A 264 19.31 -5.64 39.85
CA SER A 264 18.69 -6.94 40.15
C SER A 264 17.40 -7.16 39.37
N PHE A 265 16.63 -6.08 39.19
CA PHE A 265 15.41 -6.10 38.39
C PHE A 265 15.71 -6.28 36.90
N ILE A 266 16.70 -5.55 36.37
CA ILE A 266 17.16 -5.69 34.98
C ILE A 266 17.60 -7.13 34.71
N ALA A 267 18.38 -7.72 35.60
CA ALA A 267 18.82 -9.11 35.46
C ALA A 267 17.62 -10.08 35.40
N ASN A 268 16.61 -9.90 36.26
CA ASN A 268 15.41 -10.74 36.27
C ASN A 268 14.59 -10.59 34.98
N VAL A 269 14.41 -9.35 34.51
CA VAL A 269 13.69 -9.07 33.25
C VAL A 269 14.43 -9.65 32.04
N GLN A 270 15.77 -9.51 31.98
CA GLN A 270 16.59 -10.09 30.92
C GLN A 270 16.58 -11.62 30.94
N GLN A 271 16.57 -12.25 32.12
CA GLN A 271 16.43 -13.70 32.26
C GLN A 271 15.07 -14.19 31.74
N SER A 272 14.01 -13.39 31.87
CA SER A 272 12.72 -13.66 31.21
C SER A 272 12.73 -13.39 29.69
N GLY A 273 13.85 -12.99 29.10
CA GLY A 273 14.01 -12.63 27.68
C GLY A 273 13.25 -11.39 27.22
N ALA A 274 12.87 -10.55 28.17
CA ALA A 274 12.41 -9.20 27.89
C ALA A 274 13.59 -8.23 27.87
N VAL A 275 13.51 -7.20 27.03
CA VAL A 275 14.53 -6.15 26.91
C VAL A 275 14.05 -4.92 27.67
N GLN A 276 14.85 -4.42 28.61
CA GLN A 276 14.54 -3.16 29.29
C GLN A 276 14.73 -1.99 28.32
N ILE A 277 13.79 -1.05 28.34
CA ILE A 277 13.91 0.25 27.67
C ILE A 277 13.61 1.33 28.71
N PHE A 278 14.18 2.52 28.53
CA PHE A 278 14.04 3.61 29.48
C PHE A 278 13.60 4.85 28.71
N MET A 279 12.31 5.16 28.74
CA MET A 279 11.80 6.37 28.10
C MET A 279 10.90 7.12 29.08
N GLU A 280 11.50 8.13 29.72
CA GLU A 280 10.86 8.99 30.71
C GLU A 280 9.82 9.94 30.09
N TYR A 281 8.89 10.38 30.93
CA TYR A 281 7.86 11.36 30.58
C TYR A 281 8.52 12.63 30.04
N ASN A 282 7.94 13.17 28.96
CA ASN A 282 8.41 14.39 28.31
C ASN A 282 9.84 14.33 27.74
N SER A 283 10.52 13.16 27.77
CA SER A 283 11.84 12.99 27.17
C SER A 283 11.80 13.11 25.63
N PRO A 284 12.87 13.62 24.99
CA PRO A 284 12.96 13.61 23.53
C PRO A 284 12.80 12.21 22.92
N SER A 285 13.35 11.20 23.61
CA SER A 285 13.26 9.79 23.22
C SER A 285 11.82 9.30 23.18
N LEU A 286 11.03 9.55 24.23
CA LEU A 286 9.62 9.14 24.27
C LEU A 286 8.80 9.84 23.18
N LYS A 287 8.97 11.16 23.01
CA LYS A 287 8.26 11.95 21.99
C LYS A 287 8.57 11.47 20.57
N LYS A 288 9.86 11.24 20.28
CA LYS A 288 10.30 10.71 18.99
C LYS A 288 9.76 9.30 18.76
N PHE A 289 9.87 8.43 19.76
CA PHE A 289 9.38 7.06 19.68
C PHE A 289 7.88 7.01 19.41
N THR A 290 7.06 7.68 20.20
CA THR A 290 5.59 7.63 20.04
C THR A 290 5.13 8.24 18.73
N SER A 291 5.71 9.37 18.30
CA SER A 291 5.34 10.01 17.03
C SER A 291 5.80 9.20 15.80
N THR A 292 7.02 8.69 15.77
CA THR A 292 7.52 7.87 14.66
C THR A 292 6.82 6.51 14.63
N TYR A 293 6.65 5.87 15.78
CA TYR A 293 6.04 4.54 15.86
C TYR A 293 4.53 4.59 15.54
N ARG A 294 3.81 5.63 16.00
CA ARG A 294 2.41 5.86 15.61
C ARG A 294 2.29 6.02 14.09
N LYS A 295 3.11 6.86 13.46
CA LYS A 295 3.11 7.03 11.99
C LYS A 295 3.39 5.72 11.25
N SER A 296 4.40 4.96 11.68
CA SER A 296 4.73 3.67 11.08
C SER A 296 3.58 2.67 11.18
N VAL A 297 2.88 2.63 12.32
CA VAL A 297 1.70 1.79 12.52
C VAL A 297 0.54 2.26 11.63
N GLU A 298 0.26 3.56 11.60
CA GLU A 298 -0.76 4.17 10.76
C GLU A 298 -0.51 3.91 9.28
N GLN A 299 0.71 4.08 8.77
CA GLN A 299 1.08 3.79 7.37
C GLN A 299 0.91 2.31 7.02
N THR A 300 1.20 1.41 7.96
CA THR A 300 1.07 -0.05 7.73
C THR A 300 -0.39 -0.49 7.79
N MET A 301 -1.17 0.05 8.73
CA MET A 301 -2.57 -0.32 8.95
C MET A 301 -3.52 0.39 7.97
N PHE A 302 -3.19 1.61 7.60
CA PHE A 302 -3.90 2.46 6.65
C PHE A 302 -2.91 2.95 5.61
N PRO A 303 -2.72 2.20 4.52
CA PRO A 303 -2.08 2.77 3.35
C PRO A 303 -2.80 4.07 3.01
N THR A 304 -2.11 5.21 3.07
CA THR A 304 -2.68 6.46 2.58
C THR A 304 -3.06 6.26 1.12
N ASP A 305 -4.31 6.57 0.77
CA ASP A 305 -4.79 6.44 -0.60
C ASP A 305 -3.75 7.07 -1.56
N PRO A 306 -3.14 6.30 -2.47
CA PRO A 306 -2.13 6.82 -3.40
C PRO A 306 -2.72 7.84 -4.41
N ILE A 307 -4.05 8.01 -4.42
CA ILE A 307 -4.79 8.91 -5.31
C ILE A 307 -5.36 10.04 -4.47
N SER A 308 -5.14 11.28 -4.92
CA SER A 308 -5.73 12.44 -4.26
C SER A 308 -7.27 12.36 -4.27
N ARG A 309 -7.90 12.65 -3.13
CA ARG A 309 -9.37 12.70 -3.01
C ARG A 309 -10.01 13.62 -4.05
N GLY A 310 -9.34 14.72 -4.40
CA GLY A 310 -9.77 15.64 -5.46
C GLY A 310 -9.87 14.96 -6.82
N SER A 311 -8.90 14.13 -7.20
CA SER A 311 -8.93 13.35 -8.45
C SER A 311 -10.10 12.36 -8.45
N ILE A 312 -10.39 11.71 -7.32
CA ILE A 312 -11.51 10.77 -7.21
C ILE A 312 -12.84 11.50 -7.42
N TYR A 313 -13.09 12.60 -6.68
CA TYR A 313 -14.33 13.36 -6.82
C TYR A 313 -14.51 13.95 -8.22
N ALA A 314 -13.43 14.43 -8.83
CA ALA A 314 -13.47 14.94 -10.20
C ALA A 314 -13.90 13.85 -11.20
N MET A 315 -13.33 12.65 -11.10
CA MET A 315 -13.69 11.55 -12.00
C MET A 315 -15.12 11.04 -11.75
N LEU A 316 -15.57 10.98 -10.50
CA LEU A 316 -16.96 10.65 -10.18
C LEU A 316 -17.95 11.65 -10.77
N PHE A 317 -17.66 12.95 -10.66
CA PHE A 317 -18.47 14.00 -11.25
C PHE A 317 -18.55 13.87 -12.77
N LEU A 318 -17.42 13.64 -13.44
CA LEU A 318 -17.38 13.44 -14.89
C LEU A 318 -18.16 12.19 -15.33
N ALA A 319 -18.02 11.08 -14.60
CA ALA A 319 -18.78 9.86 -14.89
C ALA A 319 -20.30 10.08 -14.72
N ALA A 320 -20.71 10.78 -13.67
CA ALA A 320 -22.11 11.15 -13.44
C ALA A 320 -22.66 12.07 -14.54
N LEU A 321 -21.86 13.04 -14.99
CA LEU A 321 -22.21 13.90 -16.12
C LEU A 321 -22.37 13.10 -17.41
N GLY A 322 -21.46 12.15 -17.68
CA GLY A 322 -21.55 11.25 -18.83
C GLY A 322 -22.82 10.39 -18.84
N LEU A 323 -23.18 9.81 -17.69
CA LEU A 323 -24.44 9.07 -17.52
C LEU A 323 -25.66 9.97 -17.73
N PHE A 324 -25.64 11.18 -17.18
CA PHE A 324 -26.72 12.16 -17.38
C PHE A 324 -26.91 12.48 -18.87
N LEU A 325 -25.83 12.77 -19.61
CA LEU A 325 -25.90 13.02 -21.06
C LEU A 325 -26.41 11.80 -21.84
N THR A 326 -26.07 10.60 -21.39
CA THR A 326 -26.56 9.35 -21.98
C THR A 326 -28.07 9.18 -21.77
N LEU A 327 -28.56 9.48 -20.56
CA LEU A 327 -30.00 9.46 -20.24
C LEU A 327 -30.77 10.51 -21.04
N VAL A 328 -30.22 11.73 -21.17
CA VAL A 328 -30.82 12.78 -22.02
C VAL A 328 -30.91 12.31 -23.47
N SER A 329 -29.86 11.70 -24.01
CA SER A 329 -29.85 11.15 -25.37
C SER A 329 -30.86 10.00 -25.55
N ALA A 330 -31.03 9.15 -24.54
CA ALA A 330 -32.03 8.08 -24.52
C ALA A 330 -33.46 8.63 -24.49
N ALA A 331 -33.73 9.61 -23.61
CA ALA A 331 -35.02 10.28 -23.51
C ALA A 331 -35.36 10.99 -24.82
N PHE A 332 -34.40 11.70 -25.41
CA PHE A 332 -34.56 12.34 -26.71
C PHE A 332 -34.93 11.33 -27.80
N ALA A 333 -34.18 10.22 -27.90
CA ALA A 333 -34.46 9.17 -28.87
C ALA A 333 -35.85 8.53 -28.65
N ALA A 334 -36.29 8.40 -27.40
CA ALA A 334 -37.61 7.85 -27.05
C ALA A 334 -38.76 8.80 -27.41
N ILE A 335 -38.63 10.09 -27.09
CA ILE A 335 -39.63 11.13 -27.39
C ILE A 335 -39.79 11.28 -28.90
N TYR A 336 -38.69 11.40 -29.64
CA TYR A 336 -38.69 11.63 -31.08
C TYR A 336 -38.62 10.35 -31.92
N ARG A 337 -38.94 9.18 -31.34
CA ARG A 337 -38.79 7.85 -31.97
C ARG A 337 -39.48 7.69 -33.34
N ASN A 338 -40.56 8.45 -33.56
CA ASN A 338 -41.36 8.39 -34.78
C ASN A 338 -40.88 9.34 -35.89
N THR A 339 -39.91 10.21 -35.60
CA THR A 339 -39.35 11.12 -36.62
C THR A 339 -38.54 10.37 -37.67
N PRO A 340 -38.55 10.81 -38.94
CA PRO A 340 -37.81 10.15 -40.02
C PRO A 340 -36.32 9.93 -39.71
N VAL A 341 -35.65 10.91 -39.08
CA VAL A 341 -34.23 10.84 -38.74
C VAL A 341 -33.94 9.75 -37.70
N ILE A 342 -34.70 9.70 -36.60
CA ILE A 342 -34.49 8.70 -35.54
C ILE A 342 -34.92 7.30 -36.00
N LYS A 343 -36.02 7.22 -36.74
CA LYS A 343 -36.53 5.96 -37.31
C LYS A 343 -35.57 5.39 -38.35
N GLY A 344 -35.02 6.22 -39.23
CA GLY A 344 -34.02 5.83 -40.24
C GLY A 344 -32.73 5.30 -39.60
N SER A 345 -32.31 5.91 -38.50
CA SER A 345 -31.15 5.48 -37.71
C SER A 345 -31.41 4.22 -36.85
N SER A 346 -32.59 3.60 -36.96
CA SER A 346 -33.00 2.42 -36.19
C SER A 346 -32.96 2.62 -34.67
N TYR A 347 -34.04 3.17 -34.11
CA TYR A 347 -34.25 3.38 -32.67
C TYR A 347 -33.79 2.22 -31.78
N PHE A 348 -34.08 0.98 -32.19
CA PHE A 348 -33.68 -0.24 -31.47
C PHE A 348 -32.15 -0.32 -31.25
N PHE A 349 -31.34 -0.12 -32.30
CA PHE A 349 -29.87 -0.16 -32.18
C PHE A 349 -29.33 1.03 -31.38
N ASN A 350 -29.96 2.20 -31.50
CA ASN A 350 -29.55 3.36 -30.73
C ASN A 350 -29.69 3.12 -29.21
N ASN A 351 -30.75 2.42 -28.77
CA ASN A 351 -30.90 2.06 -27.35
C ASN A 351 -29.85 1.04 -26.87
N ILE A 352 -29.48 0.05 -27.70
CA ILE A 352 -28.42 -0.91 -27.35
C ILE A 352 -27.08 -0.20 -27.21
N ILE A 353 -26.77 0.74 -28.11
CA ILE A 353 -25.57 1.58 -28.03
C ILE A 353 -25.55 2.39 -26.72
N LEU A 354 -26.68 3.02 -26.35
CA LEU A 354 -26.78 3.79 -25.11
C LEU A 354 -26.64 2.92 -23.85
N LEU A 355 -27.12 1.66 -23.89
CA LEU A 355 -26.91 0.70 -22.81
C LEU A 355 -25.42 0.37 -22.63
N GLY A 356 -24.72 0.09 -23.73
CA GLY A 356 -23.28 -0.16 -23.71
C GLY A 356 -22.49 1.04 -23.16
N ILE A 357 -22.79 2.25 -23.63
CA ILE A 357 -22.21 3.51 -23.14
C ILE A 357 -22.45 3.71 -21.63
N SER A 358 -23.67 3.41 -21.15
CA SER A 358 -24.00 3.49 -19.73
C SER A 358 -23.17 2.54 -18.87
N MET A 359 -22.94 1.30 -19.35
CA MET A 359 -22.08 0.32 -18.67
C MET A 359 -20.62 0.77 -18.60
N VAL A 360 -20.12 1.42 -19.65
CA VAL A 360 -18.76 1.99 -19.65
C VAL A 360 -18.62 3.11 -18.61
N TYR A 361 -19.56 4.05 -18.52
CA TYR A 361 -19.51 5.06 -17.45
C TYR A 361 -19.68 4.45 -16.06
N LEU A 362 -20.48 3.40 -15.90
CA LEU A 362 -20.59 2.68 -14.63
C LEU A 362 -19.26 2.03 -14.22
N SER A 363 -18.49 1.50 -15.17
CA SER A 363 -17.13 0.98 -14.91
C SER A 363 -16.18 2.06 -14.37
N MET A 364 -16.31 3.31 -14.85
CA MET A 364 -15.51 4.44 -14.36
C MET A 364 -15.87 4.81 -12.91
N ILE A 365 -17.15 4.73 -12.53
CA ILE A 365 -17.60 4.94 -11.15
C ILE A 365 -17.02 3.87 -10.24
N VAL A 366 -17.17 2.59 -10.60
CA VAL A 366 -16.66 1.49 -9.77
C VAL A 366 -15.12 1.59 -9.63
N SER A 367 -14.39 2.05 -10.65
CA SER A 367 -12.93 2.24 -10.60
C SER A 367 -12.55 3.34 -9.60
N SER A 368 -13.32 4.42 -9.59
CA SER A 368 -13.07 5.60 -8.75
C SER A 368 -13.43 5.34 -7.28
N LEU A 369 -14.41 4.47 -7.03
CA LEU A 369 -14.84 4.10 -5.68
C LEU A 369 -13.98 3.01 -5.03
N GLN A 370 -13.12 2.35 -5.80
CA GLN A 370 -12.40 1.18 -5.31
C GLN A 370 -11.40 1.48 -4.18
N GLN A 371 -10.68 2.61 -4.25
CA GLN A 371 -9.77 3.05 -3.19
C GLN A 371 -10.50 3.48 -1.91
N PRO A 372 -11.50 4.39 -1.94
CA PRO A 372 -12.15 4.83 -0.70
C PRO A 372 -12.89 3.69 0.03
N LEU A 373 -13.41 2.70 -0.72
CA LEU A 373 -14.05 1.52 -0.11
C LEU A 373 -13.06 0.49 0.45
N SER A 374 -11.76 0.63 0.20
CA SER A 374 -10.72 -0.23 0.80
C SER A 374 -10.68 -0.14 2.33
N SER A 375 -11.15 0.99 2.89
CA SER A 375 -11.23 1.25 4.32
C SER A 375 -12.34 0.48 5.06
N VAL A 376 -13.30 -0.12 4.32
CA VAL A 376 -14.52 -0.70 4.91
C VAL A 376 -14.50 -2.22 4.93
N THR A 377 -14.06 -2.92 3.86
CA THR A 377 -13.94 -4.40 3.83
C THR A 377 -13.11 -4.92 2.64
N GLY A 378 -12.17 -5.86 2.88
CA GLY A 378 -11.37 -6.49 1.82
C GLY A 378 -12.16 -7.30 0.77
N ARG A 379 -13.36 -7.79 1.11
CA ARG A 379 -14.23 -8.51 0.16
C ARG A 379 -14.79 -7.60 -0.94
N THR A 380 -15.10 -6.35 -0.59
CA THR A 380 -15.71 -5.37 -1.49
C THR A 380 -14.74 -4.92 -2.58
N ILE A 381 -13.44 -4.81 -2.25
CA ILE A 381 -12.40 -4.42 -3.22
C ILE A 381 -12.12 -5.54 -4.24
N THR A 382 -12.15 -6.81 -3.83
CA THR A 382 -11.97 -7.96 -4.73
C THR A 382 -13.15 -8.09 -5.70
N MET A 383 -14.38 -7.84 -5.23
CA MET A 383 -15.56 -7.79 -6.11
C MET A 383 -15.44 -6.68 -7.16
N GLY A 384 -14.93 -5.50 -6.76
CA GLY A 384 -14.61 -4.41 -7.70
C GLY A 384 -13.60 -4.82 -8.76
N CYS A 385 -12.50 -5.47 -8.38
CA CYS A 385 -11.47 -5.96 -9.31
C CYS A 385 -12.05 -6.93 -10.35
N THR A 386 -12.95 -7.80 -9.92
CA THR A 386 -13.60 -8.76 -10.82
C THR A 386 -14.63 -8.09 -11.72
N ALA A 387 -15.42 -7.14 -11.21
CA ALA A 387 -16.46 -6.46 -11.98
C ALA A 387 -15.89 -5.55 -13.09
N MET A 388 -14.66 -5.05 -12.92
CA MET A 388 -14.03 -4.08 -13.81
C MET A 388 -13.94 -4.51 -15.28
N PRO A 389 -13.28 -5.64 -15.62
CA PRO A 389 -13.16 -6.08 -17.01
C PRO A 389 -14.53 -6.36 -17.65
N TRP A 390 -15.50 -6.83 -16.86
CA TRP A 390 -16.85 -7.14 -17.34
C TRP A 390 -17.62 -5.87 -17.72
N LEU A 391 -17.67 -4.86 -16.84
CA LEU A 391 -18.41 -3.63 -17.12
C LEU A 391 -17.81 -2.84 -18.29
N LEU A 392 -16.49 -2.62 -18.26
CA LEU A 392 -15.80 -1.87 -19.30
C LEU A 392 -15.77 -2.65 -20.62
N GLY A 393 -15.41 -3.94 -20.55
CA GLY A 393 -15.26 -4.82 -21.69
C GLY A 393 -16.57 -5.06 -22.43
N LEU A 394 -17.61 -5.53 -21.71
CA LEU A 394 -18.91 -5.78 -22.32
C LEU A 394 -19.61 -4.50 -22.76
N GLY A 395 -19.47 -3.40 -22.01
CA GLY A 395 -20.02 -2.11 -22.42
C GLY A 395 -19.49 -1.66 -23.78
N PHE A 396 -18.18 -1.82 -24.00
CA PHE A 396 -17.55 -1.61 -25.31
C PHE A 396 -18.09 -2.59 -26.37
N ASP A 397 -18.17 -3.88 -26.04
CA ASP A 397 -18.63 -4.92 -26.98
C ASP A 397 -20.05 -4.67 -27.46
N ILE A 398 -20.96 -4.35 -26.55
CA ILE A 398 -22.36 -4.04 -26.85
C ILE A 398 -22.45 -2.82 -27.76
N THR A 399 -21.66 -1.78 -27.48
CA THR A 399 -21.62 -0.55 -28.27
C THR A 399 -21.17 -0.81 -29.70
N PHE A 400 -20.01 -1.43 -29.89
CA PHE A 400 -19.42 -1.60 -31.21
C PHE A 400 -20.02 -2.76 -32.00
N SER A 401 -20.49 -3.83 -31.36
CA SER A 401 -21.23 -4.89 -32.05
C SER A 401 -22.55 -4.37 -32.63
N ALA A 402 -23.27 -3.51 -31.90
CA ALA A 402 -24.48 -2.86 -32.40
C ALA A 402 -24.17 -1.95 -33.61
N ILE A 403 -23.06 -1.20 -33.57
CA ILE A 403 -22.59 -0.38 -34.70
C ILE A 403 -22.26 -1.26 -35.92
N ILE A 404 -21.47 -2.33 -35.74
CA ILE A 404 -21.08 -3.25 -36.82
C ILE A 404 -22.31 -3.84 -37.49
N VAL A 405 -23.23 -4.40 -36.69
CA VAL A 405 -24.41 -5.09 -37.20
C VAL A 405 -25.36 -4.11 -37.92
N LYS A 406 -25.50 -2.89 -37.38
CA LYS A 406 -26.24 -1.81 -38.02
C LYS A 406 -25.61 -1.39 -39.36
N SER A 407 -24.29 -1.23 -39.40
CA SER A 407 -23.55 -0.90 -40.62
C SER A 407 -23.61 -2.02 -41.65
N TYR A 408 -23.56 -3.29 -41.23
CA TYR A 408 -23.73 -4.45 -42.11
C TYR A 408 -25.12 -4.50 -42.74
N ARG A 409 -26.17 -4.26 -41.95
CA ARG A 409 -27.56 -4.16 -42.45
C ARG A 409 -27.66 -3.10 -43.55
N LEU A 410 -27.09 -1.93 -43.31
CA LEU A 410 -27.09 -0.82 -44.25
C LEU A 410 -26.31 -1.17 -45.52
N TYR A 411 -25.12 -1.76 -45.38
CA TYR A 411 -24.28 -2.19 -46.50
C TYR A 411 -25.01 -3.19 -47.41
N ARG A 412 -25.73 -4.15 -46.82
CA ARG A 412 -26.55 -5.13 -47.56
C ARG A 412 -27.71 -4.46 -48.29
N LEU A 413 -28.43 -3.53 -47.66
CA LEU A 413 -29.54 -2.84 -48.32
C LEU A 413 -29.10 -2.14 -49.61
N PHE A 414 -27.96 -1.47 -49.60
CA PHE A 414 -27.43 -0.82 -50.81
C PHE A 414 -26.94 -1.80 -51.87
N LEU A 415 -26.38 -2.96 -51.49
CA LEU A 415 -25.92 -3.97 -52.43
C LEU A 415 -27.09 -4.68 -53.15
N PHE A 416 -28.18 -4.96 -52.43
CA PHE A 416 -29.36 -5.64 -52.98
C PHE A 416 -30.37 -4.70 -53.63
N SER A 417 -30.29 -3.39 -53.40
CA SER A 417 -31.06 -2.42 -54.20
C SER A 417 -30.72 -2.46 -55.70
N ALA A 418 -29.59 -3.08 -56.07
CA ALA A 418 -29.20 -3.32 -57.47
C ALA A 418 -29.78 -4.62 -58.09
N SER A 419 -30.47 -5.47 -57.31
CA SER A 419 -31.04 -6.74 -57.77
C SER A 419 -32.41 -6.97 -57.11
N SER A 420 -33.47 -6.88 -57.90
CA SER A 420 -34.88 -6.78 -57.46
C SER A 420 -35.51 -8.05 -56.84
N VAL A 421 -34.76 -8.98 -56.26
CA VAL A 421 -35.30 -10.35 -56.04
C VAL A 421 -35.40 -10.84 -54.58
N ILE A 422 -34.79 -10.23 -53.56
CA ILE A 422 -34.89 -10.80 -52.19
C ILE A 422 -35.08 -9.71 -51.12
N GLN A 423 -36.33 -9.44 -50.74
CA GLN A 423 -36.66 -8.72 -49.50
C GLN A 423 -36.49 -9.68 -48.32
N PHE A 424 -35.38 -9.56 -47.59
CA PHE A 424 -35.17 -10.30 -46.35
C PHE A 424 -36.07 -9.73 -45.25
N ASP A 425 -36.85 -10.58 -44.59
CA ASP A 425 -37.61 -10.20 -43.39
C ASP A 425 -36.62 -9.98 -42.23
N ALA A 426 -36.14 -8.74 -42.14
CA ALA A 426 -35.11 -8.31 -41.21
C ALA A 426 -35.71 -8.06 -39.82
N SER A 427 -36.33 -9.10 -39.22
CA SER A 427 -36.82 -9.04 -37.84
C SER A 427 -35.67 -8.68 -36.90
N ASN A 428 -35.89 -7.69 -36.03
CA ASN A 428 -34.87 -7.20 -35.08
C ASN A 428 -34.29 -8.35 -34.23
N LEU A 429 -35.05 -9.42 -34.00
CA LEU A 429 -34.61 -10.60 -33.27
C LEU A 429 -33.56 -11.43 -34.03
N ALA A 430 -33.70 -11.57 -35.36
CA ALA A 430 -32.73 -12.28 -36.19
C ALA A 430 -31.38 -11.55 -36.21
N ILE A 431 -31.41 -10.22 -36.10
CA ILE A 431 -30.23 -9.37 -36.11
C ILE A 431 -29.58 -9.28 -34.71
N LEU A 432 -30.37 -9.37 -33.64
CA LEU A 432 -29.89 -9.42 -32.25
C LEU A 432 -29.00 -10.65 -32.00
N LYS A 433 -29.24 -11.76 -32.70
CA LYS A 433 -28.38 -12.96 -32.62
C LYS A 433 -26.93 -12.67 -32.97
N TRP A 434 -26.66 -11.77 -33.93
CA TRP A 434 -25.29 -11.39 -34.30
C TRP A 434 -24.61 -10.55 -33.24
N VAL A 435 -25.33 -9.58 -32.65
CA VAL A 435 -24.85 -8.78 -31.51
C VAL A 435 -24.54 -9.71 -30.34
N GLY A 436 -25.47 -10.61 -29.99
CA GLY A 436 -25.30 -11.59 -28.93
C GLY A 436 -24.14 -12.56 -29.18
N ALA A 437 -23.92 -13.00 -30.42
CA ALA A 437 -22.80 -13.89 -30.76
C ALA A 437 -21.44 -13.19 -30.59
N ILE A 438 -21.31 -11.94 -31.04
CA ILE A 438 -20.07 -11.16 -30.87
C ILE A 438 -19.79 -10.91 -29.39
N CYS A 439 -20.77 -10.40 -28.64
CA CYS A 439 -20.63 -10.14 -27.20
C CYS A 439 -20.39 -11.43 -26.42
N GLY A 440 -21.09 -12.51 -26.76
CA GLY A 440 -20.95 -13.81 -26.10
C GLY A 440 -19.56 -14.41 -26.28
N THR A 441 -18.98 -14.29 -27.48
CA THR A 441 -17.61 -14.75 -27.74
C THR A 441 -16.60 -14.01 -26.86
N ASN A 442 -16.72 -12.69 -26.73
CA ASN A 442 -15.86 -11.91 -25.84
C ASN A 442 -16.14 -12.20 -24.35
N ALA A 443 -17.40 -12.44 -23.98
CA ALA A 443 -17.78 -12.83 -22.62
C ALA A 443 -17.14 -14.14 -22.17
N VAL A 444 -16.95 -15.11 -23.07
CA VAL A 444 -16.24 -16.36 -22.78
C VAL A 444 -14.79 -16.09 -22.37
N VAL A 445 -14.12 -15.11 -23.01
CA VAL A 445 -12.74 -14.73 -22.63
C VAL A 445 -12.71 -14.10 -21.24
N TYR A 446 -13.69 -13.26 -20.89
CA TYR A 446 -13.80 -12.70 -19.54
C TYR A 446 -14.10 -13.75 -18.48
N ALA A 447 -14.97 -14.71 -18.80
CA ALA A 447 -15.26 -15.84 -17.92
C ALA A 447 -14.02 -16.71 -17.71
N ALA A 448 -13.30 -17.04 -18.79
CA ALA A 448 -12.05 -17.79 -18.70
C ALA A 448 -11.02 -17.07 -17.81
N TRP A 449 -10.86 -15.76 -17.98
CA TRP A 449 -9.97 -14.97 -17.12
C TRP A 449 -10.41 -15.03 -15.65
N THR A 450 -11.70 -14.80 -15.38
CA THR A 450 -12.24 -14.77 -14.02
C THR A 450 -12.17 -16.13 -13.32
N ILE A 451 -12.34 -17.23 -14.04
CA ILE A 451 -12.36 -18.59 -13.49
C ILE A 451 -10.95 -19.16 -13.32
N HIS A 452 -10.07 -18.99 -14.32
CA HIS A 452 -8.74 -19.58 -14.29
C HIS A 452 -7.71 -18.73 -13.53
N ASP A 453 -7.84 -17.41 -13.57
CA ASP A 453 -6.88 -16.48 -12.97
C ASP A 453 -7.63 -15.27 -12.38
N PRO A 454 -8.41 -15.48 -11.29
CA PRO A 454 -9.27 -14.46 -10.71
C PRO A 454 -8.45 -13.23 -10.30
N LEU A 455 -8.92 -12.03 -10.67
CA LEU A 455 -8.28 -10.79 -10.24
C LEU A 455 -8.53 -10.59 -8.75
N THR A 456 -7.43 -10.55 -8.00
CA THR A 456 -7.45 -10.28 -6.57
C THR A 456 -6.86 -8.90 -6.30
N ALA A 457 -7.31 -8.27 -5.21
CA ALA A 457 -6.76 -7.00 -4.77
C ALA A 457 -5.48 -7.28 -3.98
N THR A 458 -4.33 -7.00 -4.59
CA THR A 458 -3.00 -7.16 -3.97
C THR A 458 -2.47 -5.80 -3.55
N MET A 459 -1.94 -5.71 -2.33
CA MET A 459 -1.28 -4.48 -1.86
C MET A 459 0.12 -4.39 -2.49
N THR A 460 0.32 -3.36 -3.31
CA THR A 460 1.58 -3.09 -4.02
C THR A 460 2.22 -1.84 -3.43
N SER A 461 3.54 -1.84 -3.21
CA SER A 461 4.31 -0.67 -2.79
C SER A 461 4.57 0.28 -3.96
N LEU A 462 4.52 1.59 -3.72
CA LEU A 462 5.09 2.58 -4.64
C LEU A 462 6.63 2.53 -4.53
N ASP A 463 7.32 2.52 -5.68
CA ASP A 463 8.79 2.42 -5.75
C ASP A 463 9.47 3.49 -4.90
N GLY A 464 9.99 3.09 -3.73
CA GLY A 464 10.81 3.94 -2.84
C GLY A 464 10.07 4.78 -1.79
N GLU A 465 8.74 4.69 -1.68
CA GLU A 465 7.96 5.35 -0.61
C GLU A 465 7.19 4.33 0.24
N GLU A 466 7.03 4.62 1.55
CA GLU A 466 6.17 3.88 2.50
C GLU A 466 4.67 4.08 2.22
N SER A 467 4.28 4.09 0.95
CA SER A 467 2.90 4.26 0.48
C SER A 467 2.49 2.99 -0.27
N PHE A 468 1.42 2.34 0.20
CA PHE A 468 0.88 1.12 -0.42
C PHE A 468 -0.45 1.40 -1.12
N TYR A 469 -0.76 0.62 -2.14
CA TYR A 469 -2.03 0.70 -2.83
C TYR A 469 -2.56 -0.66 -3.20
N TYR A 470 -3.88 -0.79 -3.29
CA TYR A 470 -4.49 -1.99 -3.83
C TYR A 470 -4.46 -1.94 -5.36
N ALA A 471 -3.67 -2.83 -5.95
CA ALA A 471 -3.70 -3.13 -7.37
C ALA A 471 -4.59 -4.36 -7.61
N CYS A 472 -5.37 -4.35 -8.69
CA CYS A 472 -6.05 -5.57 -9.14
C CYS A 472 -5.07 -6.38 -9.99
N GLN A 473 -4.57 -7.49 -9.45
CA GLN A 473 -3.57 -8.32 -10.11
C GLN A 473 -3.94 -9.81 -10.00
N SER A 474 -3.43 -10.56 -10.97
CA SER A 474 -3.53 -12.00 -11.13
C SER A 474 -2.18 -12.51 -11.68
N ASN A 475 -1.95 -13.82 -11.73
CA ASN A 475 -0.64 -14.36 -12.13
C ASN A 475 -0.32 -14.07 -13.61
N HIS A 476 -1.35 -13.98 -14.46
CA HIS A 476 -1.23 -13.80 -15.90
C HIS A 476 -1.99 -12.57 -16.43
N THR A 477 -2.12 -11.52 -15.61
CA THR A 477 -2.89 -10.30 -15.95
C THR A 477 -2.51 -9.70 -17.31
N SER A 478 -1.22 -9.62 -17.64
CA SER A 478 -0.74 -9.02 -18.90
C SER A 478 -1.16 -9.81 -20.14
N VAL A 479 -1.22 -11.15 -20.04
CA VAL A 479 -1.60 -12.04 -21.14
C VAL A 479 -3.08 -11.88 -21.45
N TYR A 480 -3.94 -11.99 -20.43
CA TYR A 480 -5.38 -11.82 -20.61
C TYR A 480 -5.74 -10.40 -21.04
N LEU A 481 -5.10 -9.38 -20.45
CA LEU A 481 -5.27 -7.99 -20.89
C LEU A 481 -4.88 -7.81 -22.36
N GLY A 482 -3.77 -8.40 -22.81
CA GLY A 482 -3.34 -8.37 -24.20
C GLY A 482 -4.34 -9.01 -25.16
N ILE A 483 -4.88 -10.19 -24.81
CA ILE A 483 -5.92 -10.87 -25.60
C ILE A 483 -7.18 -10.01 -25.70
N VAL A 484 -7.65 -9.47 -24.57
CA VAL A 484 -8.84 -8.62 -24.53
C VAL A 484 -8.64 -7.38 -25.40
N LEU A 485 -7.50 -6.68 -25.28
CA LEU A 485 -7.20 -5.50 -26.08
C LEU A 485 -7.12 -5.83 -27.58
N ALA A 486 -6.50 -6.95 -27.96
CA ALA A 486 -6.46 -7.40 -29.34
C ALA A 486 -7.87 -7.57 -29.93
N LEU A 487 -8.78 -8.21 -29.18
CA LEU A 487 -10.18 -8.36 -29.60
C LEU A 487 -10.88 -7.00 -29.79
N LYS A 488 -10.59 -6.00 -28.95
CA LYS A 488 -11.14 -4.64 -29.13
C LYS A 488 -10.65 -3.98 -30.41
N TYR A 489 -9.36 -4.08 -30.72
CA TYR A 489 -8.81 -3.55 -31.96
C TYR A 489 -9.37 -4.26 -33.19
N VAL A 490 -9.58 -5.58 -33.14
CA VAL A 490 -10.25 -6.33 -34.22
C VAL A 490 -11.65 -5.77 -34.48
N MET A 491 -12.45 -5.53 -33.43
CA MET A 491 -13.77 -4.91 -33.59
C MET A 491 -13.70 -3.51 -34.22
N LEU A 492 -12.76 -2.67 -33.78
CA LEU A 492 -12.57 -1.33 -34.35
C LEU A 492 -12.13 -1.36 -35.82
N ILE A 493 -11.27 -2.32 -36.21
CA ILE A 493 -10.86 -2.53 -37.60
C ILE A 493 -12.06 -2.96 -38.46
N VAL A 494 -12.92 -3.84 -37.96
CA VAL A 494 -14.15 -4.24 -38.65
C VAL A 494 -15.11 -3.05 -38.80
N CYS A 495 -15.27 -2.22 -37.77
CA CYS A 495 -16.02 -0.96 -37.86
C CYS A 495 -15.45 -0.03 -38.94
N MET A 496 -14.12 0.15 -38.95
CA MET A 496 -13.41 0.96 -39.95
C MET A 496 -13.62 0.44 -41.38
N PHE A 497 -13.57 -0.88 -41.59
CA PHE A 497 -13.87 -1.47 -42.88
C PHE A 497 -15.27 -1.09 -43.37
N PHE A 498 -16.28 -1.21 -42.51
CA PHE A 498 -17.64 -0.84 -42.86
C PHE A 498 -17.81 0.66 -43.10
N THR A 499 -17.16 1.52 -42.32
CA THR A 499 -17.26 2.98 -42.53
C THR A 499 -16.67 3.40 -43.86
N ILE A 500 -15.56 2.81 -44.29
CA ILE A 500 -14.97 3.04 -45.63
C ILE A 500 -15.96 2.60 -46.72
N LYS A 501 -16.49 1.38 -46.63
CA LYS A 501 -17.42 0.84 -47.63
C LYS A 501 -18.74 1.62 -47.70
N LEU A 502 -19.21 2.15 -46.57
CA LEU A 502 -20.45 2.93 -46.51
C LEU A 502 -20.27 4.41 -46.86
N ARG A 503 -19.03 4.91 -46.98
CA ARG A 503 -18.78 6.34 -47.27
C ARG A 503 -19.27 6.74 -48.66
N GLU A 504 -19.06 5.88 -49.65
CA GLU A 504 -19.46 6.13 -51.04
C GLU A 504 -20.98 6.00 -51.22
N LEU A 505 -21.59 5.05 -50.51
CA LEU A 505 -23.01 4.72 -50.63
C LEU A 505 -23.92 5.66 -49.83
N ASN A 506 -23.45 6.14 -48.68
CA ASN A 506 -24.28 6.80 -47.68
C ASN A 506 -23.89 8.26 -47.41
N ALA A 507 -23.10 8.88 -48.29
CA ALA A 507 -22.69 10.30 -48.21
C ALA A 507 -23.87 11.27 -48.03
N ILE A 508 -25.06 10.81 -48.40
CA ILE A 508 -26.35 11.50 -48.46
C ILE A 508 -27.06 11.57 -47.09
N LEU A 509 -26.87 10.59 -46.19
CA LEU A 509 -27.61 10.50 -44.91
C LEU A 509 -26.83 11.01 -43.69
N ASN A 510 -25.60 11.51 -43.87
CA ASN A 510 -24.66 11.96 -42.83
C ASN A 510 -24.34 10.92 -41.71
N GLU A 511 -25.05 9.80 -41.66
CA GLU A 511 -24.96 8.76 -40.64
C GLU A 511 -23.64 7.98 -40.71
N SER A 512 -23.14 7.69 -41.92
CA SER A 512 -21.83 7.04 -42.08
C SER A 512 -20.68 7.92 -41.58
N LYS A 513 -20.79 9.25 -41.72
CA LYS A 513 -19.81 10.22 -41.20
C LYS A 513 -19.82 10.26 -39.67
N ALA A 514 -21.00 10.22 -39.05
CA ALA A 514 -21.14 10.13 -37.60
C ALA A 514 -20.52 8.84 -37.03
N ILE A 515 -20.77 7.69 -37.66
CA ILE A 515 -20.18 6.40 -37.25
C ILE A 515 -18.66 6.41 -37.44
N ALA A 516 -18.16 6.98 -38.53
CA ALA A 516 -16.73 7.15 -38.77
C ALA A 516 -16.08 8.02 -37.69
N ALA A 517 -16.69 9.16 -37.35
CA ALA A 517 -16.19 10.03 -36.28
C ALA A 517 -16.13 9.32 -34.92
N ALA A 518 -17.16 8.54 -34.56
CA ALA A 518 -17.17 7.73 -33.34
C ALA A 518 -16.07 6.66 -33.33
N THR A 519 -15.89 5.95 -34.44
CA THR A 519 -14.89 4.87 -34.58
C THR A 519 -13.46 5.41 -34.51
N PHE A 520 -13.17 6.51 -35.24
CA PHE A 520 -11.82 7.09 -35.27
C PHE A 520 -11.42 7.75 -33.97
N SER A 521 -12.31 8.54 -33.37
CA SER A 521 -12.03 9.17 -32.08
C SER A 521 -11.76 8.12 -31.00
N THR A 522 -12.57 7.06 -30.93
CA THR A 522 -12.37 5.97 -29.96
C THR A 522 -11.07 5.23 -30.19
N THR A 523 -10.73 4.89 -31.45
CA THR A 523 -9.49 4.18 -31.79
C THR A 523 -8.26 5.01 -31.44
N PHE A 524 -8.30 6.31 -31.75
CA PHE A 524 -7.22 7.26 -31.46
C PHE A 524 -6.99 7.40 -29.96
N ILE A 525 -8.06 7.62 -29.18
CA ILE A 525 -7.99 7.78 -27.73
C ILE A 525 -7.51 6.50 -27.06
N LEU A 526 -8.06 5.33 -27.43
CA LEU A 526 -7.63 4.05 -26.87
C LEU A 526 -6.13 3.83 -27.07
N THR A 527 -5.62 4.12 -28.27
CA THR A 527 -4.20 3.91 -28.61
C THR A 527 -3.28 4.87 -27.86
N ILE A 528 -3.64 6.15 -27.78
CA ILE A 528 -2.86 7.15 -27.04
C ILE A 528 -2.88 6.84 -25.54
N CYS A 529 -4.06 6.60 -24.95
CA CYS A 529 -4.17 6.33 -23.53
C CYS A 529 -3.43 5.06 -23.14
N LEU A 530 -3.47 3.99 -23.96
CA LEU A 530 -2.71 2.77 -23.71
C LEU A 530 -1.20 3.02 -23.77
N GLY A 531 -0.72 3.77 -24.77
CA GLY A 531 0.69 4.12 -24.89
C GLY A 531 1.18 4.97 -23.70
N VAL A 532 0.43 6.01 -23.34
CA VAL A 532 0.78 6.87 -22.19
C VAL A 532 0.67 6.10 -20.87
N TYR A 533 -0.33 5.23 -20.71
CA TYR A 533 -0.48 4.37 -19.53
C TYR A 533 0.75 3.49 -19.31
N ALA A 534 1.30 2.92 -20.39
CA ALA A 534 2.50 2.09 -20.33
C ALA A 534 3.78 2.88 -19.96
N LEU A 535 3.82 4.18 -20.27
CA LEU A 535 4.97 5.05 -20.00
C LEU A 535 4.94 5.70 -18.60
N VAL A 536 3.76 5.89 -18.03
CA VAL A 536 3.62 6.53 -16.72
C VAL A 536 3.86 5.51 -15.61
N ASN A 537 4.76 5.85 -14.68
CA ASN A 537 5.10 5.00 -13.54
C ASN A 537 4.38 5.41 -12.24
N ASN A 538 3.84 6.63 -12.19
CA ASN A 538 3.07 7.09 -11.04
C ASN A 538 1.63 6.53 -11.06
N PHE A 539 1.19 5.96 -9.94
CA PHE A 539 -0.14 5.36 -9.80
C PHE A 539 -1.30 6.35 -10.00
N GLN A 540 -1.23 7.54 -9.42
CA GLN A 540 -2.21 8.61 -9.63
C GLN A 540 -2.30 8.98 -11.12
N GLY A 541 -1.15 9.06 -11.80
CA GLY A 541 -1.10 9.30 -13.24
C GLY A 541 -1.80 8.20 -14.04
N ARG A 542 -1.49 6.92 -13.76
CA ARG A 542 -2.14 5.76 -14.40
C ARG A 542 -3.65 5.77 -14.21
N PHE A 543 -4.14 6.07 -13.00
CA PHE A 543 -5.56 6.20 -12.71
C PHE A 543 -6.23 7.30 -13.53
N ILE A 544 -5.65 8.50 -13.56
CA ILE A 544 -6.18 9.64 -14.31
C ILE A 544 -6.20 9.36 -15.81
N ILE A 545 -5.13 8.76 -16.35
CA ILE A 545 -5.03 8.45 -17.78
C ILE A 545 -6.07 7.41 -18.19
N ALA A 546 -6.23 6.34 -17.41
CA ALA A 546 -7.20 5.29 -17.70
C ALA A 546 -8.64 5.81 -17.62
N THR A 547 -9.02 6.41 -16.49
CA THR A 547 -10.40 6.90 -16.27
C THR A 547 -10.75 8.10 -17.14
N GLY A 548 -9.81 9.03 -17.32
CA GLY A 548 -9.96 10.18 -18.23
C GLY A 548 -10.05 9.76 -19.69
N GLY A 549 -9.23 8.78 -20.13
CA GLY A 549 -9.30 8.22 -21.47
C GLY A 549 -10.64 7.56 -21.77
N ILE A 550 -11.16 6.78 -20.82
CA ILE A 550 -12.50 6.18 -20.91
C ILE A 550 -13.57 7.28 -21.04
N PHE A 551 -13.52 8.33 -20.19
CA PHE A 551 -14.47 9.43 -20.24
C PHE A 551 -14.45 10.15 -21.60
N ILE A 552 -13.27 10.57 -22.08
CA ILE A 552 -13.13 11.33 -23.33
C ILE A 552 -13.58 10.46 -24.51
N GLY A 553 -13.11 9.21 -24.60
CA GLY A 553 -13.47 8.29 -25.68
C GLY A 553 -14.97 8.01 -25.75
N THR A 554 -15.58 7.72 -24.60
CA THR A 554 -17.00 7.41 -24.51
C THR A 554 -17.86 8.65 -24.82
N THR A 555 -17.48 9.82 -24.32
CA THR A 555 -18.21 11.07 -24.55
C THR A 555 -18.13 11.52 -26.01
N MET A 556 -16.97 11.38 -26.66
CA MET A 556 -16.82 11.65 -28.09
C MET A 556 -17.65 10.69 -28.94
N CYS A 557 -17.70 9.40 -28.57
CA CYS A 557 -18.55 8.41 -29.23
C CYS A 557 -20.04 8.78 -29.13
N LEU A 558 -20.52 9.12 -27.92
CA LEU A 558 -21.89 9.59 -27.68
C LEU A 558 -22.22 10.84 -28.51
N ALA A 559 -21.36 11.86 -28.44
CA ALA A 559 -21.56 13.10 -29.17
C ALA A 559 -21.60 12.88 -30.69
N ALA A 560 -20.66 12.11 -31.24
CA ALA A 560 -20.61 11.81 -32.67
C ALA A 560 -21.89 11.11 -33.17
N LEU A 561 -22.46 10.18 -32.39
CA LEU A 561 -23.61 9.39 -32.81
C LEU A 561 -24.96 10.08 -32.60
N PHE A 562 -25.08 11.00 -31.64
CA PHE A 562 -26.36 11.57 -31.23
C PHE A 562 -26.48 13.08 -31.45
N ALA A 563 -25.40 13.87 -31.35
CA ALA A 563 -25.47 15.32 -31.53
C ALA A 563 -25.99 15.74 -32.92
N PRO A 564 -25.57 15.12 -34.06
CA PRO A 564 -26.11 15.47 -35.37
C PRO A 564 -27.62 15.20 -35.48
N LYS A 565 -28.12 14.16 -34.81
CA LYS A 565 -29.55 13.80 -34.83
C LYS A 565 -30.37 14.80 -34.03
N ILE A 566 -29.88 15.16 -32.85
CA ILE A 566 -30.49 16.19 -31.99
C ILE A 566 -30.54 17.51 -32.76
N ALA A 567 -29.44 17.89 -33.41
CA ALA A 567 -29.35 19.13 -34.15
C ALA A 567 -30.37 19.21 -35.30
N ILE A 568 -30.51 18.14 -36.11
CA ILE A 568 -31.45 18.11 -37.23
C ILE A 568 -32.90 18.19 -36.73
N VAL A 569 -33.26 17.41 -35.71
CA VAL A 569 -34.64 17.34 -35.22
C VAL A 569 -35.07 18.63 -34.52
N VAL A 570 -34.17 19.30 -33.79
CA VAL A 570 -34.48 20.51 -33.01
C VAL A 570 -34.30 21.79 -33.81
N PHE A 571 -33.18 21.94 -34.52
CA PHE A 571 -32.81 23.21 -35.17
C PHE A 571 -33.06 23.23 -36.68
N SER A 572 -33.36 22.09 -37.30
CA SER A 572 -33.61 22.02 -38.75
C SER A 572 -34.80 21.13 -39.09
N PRO A 573 -36.01 21.43 -38.57
CA PRO A 573 -37.20 20.60 -38.76
C PRO A 573 -37.56 20.41 -40.24
N ASP A 574 -37.23 21.37 -41.11
CA ASP A 574 -37.45 21.28 -42.56
C ASP A 574 -36.66 20.14 -43.23
N SER A 575 -35.49 19.82 -42.66
CA SER A 575 -34.64 18.69 -43.08
C SER A 575 -35.12 17.34 -42.51
N ASN A 576 -36.06 17.34 -41.56
CA ASN A 576 -36.63 16.17 -40.90
C ASN A 576 -37.91 15.65 -41.60
N THR A 577 -37.97 15.76 -42.93
CA THR A 577 -39.11 15.30 -43.74
C THR A 577 -38.74 14.11 -44.61
N PHE A 578 -39.67 13.16 -44.78
CA PHE A 578 -39.46 11.98 -45.64
C PHE A 578 -39.21 12.37 -47.10
N GLU A 579 -39.88 13.42 -47.58
CA GLU A 579 -39.67 14.05 -48.90
C GLU A 579 -38.21 14.48 -49.10
N HIS A 580 -37.63 15.21 -48.14
CA HIS A 580 -36.25 15.68 -48.22
C HIS A 580 -35.26 14.51 -48.22
N VAL A 581 -35.45 13.54 -47.32
CA VAL A 581 -34.62 12.32 -47.25
C VAL A 581 -34.73 11.47 -48.53
N LYS A 582 -35.91 11.41 -49.15
CA LYS A 582 -36.16 10.68 -50.40
C LYS A 582 -35.57 11.40 -51.62
N ARG A 583 -35.64 12.73 -51.69
CA ARG A 583 -35.01 13.55 -52.76
C ARG A 583 -33.50 13.39 -52.76
N LEU A 584 -32.92 13.40 -51.55
CA LEU A 584 -31.52 13.12 -51.30
C LEU A 584 -31.09 11.74 -51.86
N MET A 585 -31.92 10.70 -51.69
CA MET A 585 -31.65 9.35 -52.26
C MET A 585 -31.87 9.23 -53.77
N LYS A 586 -32.71 10.07 -54.40
CA LYS A 586 -32.99 10.04 -55.85
C LYS A 586 -31.96 10.80 -56.70
N GLY A 587 -31.33 11.85 -56.16
CA GLY A 587 -30.33 12.64 -56.88
C GLY A 587 -29.05 11.88 -57.26
N SER A 588 -28.82 10.68 -56.69
CA SER A 588 -27.64 9.85 -56.94
C SER A 588 -27.78 8.87 -58.12
N GLU A 589 -28.99 8.49 -58.54
CA GLU A 589 -29.17 7.70 -59.77
C GLU A 589 -28.77 8.50 -61.01
N PHE A 590 -29.00 9.82 -61.00
CA PHE A 590 -28.70 10.71 -62.12
C PHE A 590 -27.18 10.92 -62.32
N ARG A 591 -26.38 10.97 -61.24
CA ARG A 591 -24.93 11.17 -61.34
C ARG A 591 -24.14 9.97 -61.86
N SER A 592 -24.70 8.76 -61.87
CA SER A 592 -24.02 7.58 -62.44
C SER A 592 -24.23 7.43 -63.95
N SER A 593 -25.24 8.10 -64.51
CA SER A 593 -25.59 8.01 -65.94
C SER A 593 -24.88 9.07 -66.80
N ASP A 594 -24.58 10.24 -66.25
CA ASP A 594 -23.97 11.35 -67.02
C ASP A 594 -22.46 11.23 -67.22
N GLU A 595 -21.74 10.42 -66.43
CA GLU A 595 -20.28 10.25 -66.59
C GLU A 595 -19.91 9.33 -67.77
N LYS A 596 -20.90 8.75 -68.49
CA LYS A 596 -20.69 7.97 -69.72
C LYS A 596 -21.03 8.70 -71.02
N SER A 597 -21.51 9.95 -70.97
CA SER A 597 -21.89 10.71 -72.16
C SER A 597 -21.34 12.15 -72.12
N GLY A 598 -20.06 12.34 -72.45
CA GLY A 598 -19.51 13.69 -72.50
C GLY A 598 -18.03 13.78 -72.83
N ARG A 599 -17.57 13.12 -73.90
CA ARG A 599 -16.24 13.33 -74.46
C ARG A 599 -16.35 14.22 -75.70
N SER A 600 -16.31 15.54 -75.54
CA SER A 600 -15.87 16.46 -76.62
C SER A 600 -15.69 17.89 -76.12
N GLY A 601 -14.52 18.48 -76.44
CA GLY A 601 -14.44 19.89 -76.87
C GLY A 601 -14.10 20.97 -75.84
N GLY A 602 -12.86 21.46 -75.89
CA GLY A 602 -12.62 22.88 -76.16
C GLY A 602 -12.60 23.89 -75.01
N ASN A 603 -11.37 24.26 -74.60
CA ASN A 603 -10.82 25.61 -74.61
C ASN A 603 -11.61 26.85 -74.12
N VAL A 604 -10.91 27.61 -73.26
CA VAL A 604 -10.73 29.08 -73.28
C VAL A 604 -11.58 29.96 -72.35
N LEU A 605 -10.87 30.40 -71.30
CA LEU A 605 -10.70 31.75 -70.71
C LEU A 605 -11.83 32.56 -70.03
N SER A 606 -11.39 33.04 -68.85
CA SER A 606 -11.61 34.36 -68.21
C SER A 606 -12.97 34.56 -67.54
N GLY A 607 -13.09 34.65 -66.23
CA GLY A 607 -12.49 35.62 -65.28
C GLY A 607 -13.69 36.21 -64.50
N THR A 608 -13.70 36.59 -63.22
CA THR A 608 -12.67 36.96 -62.25
C THR A 608 -13.40 37.13 -60.89
N LEU A 609 -12.76 36.69 -59.80
CA LEU A 609 -12.88 37.09 -58.37
C LEU A 609 -14.24 37.00 -57.62
N GLY A 610 -14.30 36.50 -56.37
CA GLY A 610 -13.21 36.07 -55.50
C GLY A 610 -13.60 35.61 -54.07
N SER A 611 -12.52 35.26 -53.33
CA SER A 611 -12.34 35.06 -51.87
C SER A 611 -12.93 33.78 -51.25
N MET A 612 -12.24 32.89 -50.53
CA MET A 612 -10.98 32.88 -49.72
C MET A 612 -10.32 31.47 -49.89
N GLY A 613 -9.02 31.25 -50.17
CA GLY A 613 -7.82 31.44 -49.32
C GLY A 613 -7.67 30.30 -48.28
N SER A 614 -7.09 29.11 -48.54
CA SER A 614 -5.66 28.72 -48.77
C SER A 614 -4.73 29.12 -47.60
N MET A 615 -3.84 28.31 -47.00
CA MET A 615 -2.74 27.45 -47.52
C MET A 615 -2.11 26.76 -46.26
N GLY A 616 -1.35 25.66 -46.23
CA GLY A 616 -0.52 25.00 -47.25
C GLY A 616 0.99 25.28 -47.10
N SER A 617 1.71 24.48 -46.30
CA SER A 617 3.06 23.86 -46.51
C SER A 617 4.33 24.65 -46.98
N MET A 618 5.49 24.06 -46.62
CA MET A 618 6.92 24.26 -47.03
C MET A 618 7.71 25.33 -46.25
N GLY A 619 9.01 25.23 -45.94
CA GLY A 619 10.11 24.33 -46.31
C GLY A 619 11.42 24.83 -45.64
N ALA A 620 12.53 24.09 -45.80
CA ALA A 620 13.78 24.16 -45.02
C ALA A 620 14.85 25.23 -45.43
N ILE A 621 15.97 25.23 -44.67
CA ILE A 621 17.36 25.79 -44.91
C ILE A 621 17.54 27.27 -44.51
N GLY A 622 18.57 27.78 -43.82
CA GLY A 622 19.82 27.29 -43.20
C GLY A 622 20.77 28.48 -42.87
N SER A 623 21.69 28.27 -41.91
CA SER A 623 22.97 29.00 -41.64
C SER A 623 22.99 30.38 -40.95
N MET A 624 23.70 30.49 -39.80
CA MET A 624 25.05 31.10 -39.63
C MET A 624 25.21 31.85 -38.28
N GLY A 625 26.29 31.58 -37.52
CA GLY A 625 26.77 32.43 -36.42
C GLY A 625 27.49 31.74 -35.26
N SER A 626 28.80 31.51 -35.42
CA SER A 626 29.77 31.13 -34.37
C SER A 626 30.47 32.38 -33.82
N MET A 627 30.71 32.45 -32.50
CA MET A 627 31.99 32.84 -31.86
C MET A 627 31.80 33.14 -30.36
N GLY A 628 32.74 32.68 -29.52
CA GLY A 628 32.94 33.21 -28.17
C GLY A 628 33.43 32.20 -27.13
N ALA A 629 34.64 31.67 -27.29
CA ALA A 629 35.39 31.01 -26.22
C ALA A 629 36.24 32.04 -25.46
N ILE A 630 36.15 32.08 -24.12
CA ILE A 630 37.15 32.71 -23.23
C ILE A 630 37.43 31.76 -22.05
N SER A 631 38.72 31.65 -21.76
CA SER A 631 39.46 30.74 -20.89
C SER A 631 39.58 31.16 -19.41
N SER A 632 39.43 30.19 -18.48
CA SER A 632 40.14 29.98 -17.17
C SER A 632 40.11 31.09 -16.07
N PRO A 633 40.27 30.82 -14.74
CA PRO A 633 41.09 29.75 -14.14
C PRO A 633 40.50 28.99 -12.93
N THR A 634 41.23 27.92 -12.63
CA THR A 634 41.17 26.95 -11.54
C THR A 634 41.21 27.53 -10.12
N SER A 635 40.28 27.11 -9.26
CA SER A 635 40.51 26.84 -7.83
C SER A 635 39.57 25.72 -7.35
N PRO A 636 40.00 24.79 -6.47
CA PRO A 636 39.25 23.59 -6.17
C PRO A 636 38.15 23.89 -5.14
N LYS A 637 36.88 23.85 -5.55
CA LYS A 637 35.73 23.83 -4.62
C LYS A 637 35.24 22.39 -4.41
N PRO A 638 34.91 22.01 -3.17
CA PRO A 638 34.64 20.63 -2.78
C PRO A 638 33.38 20.11 -3.47
N ARG A 639 33.39 18.85 -3.90
CA ARG A 639 32.21 18.15 -4.43
C ARG A 639 31.07 18.25 -3.41
N ARG A 640 30.00 18.97 -3.77
CA ARG A 640 28.74 18.99 -3.03
C ARG A 640 28.08 17.62 -3.23
N ALA A 641 27.98 16.84 -2.16
CA ALA A 641 27.14 15.64 -2.14
C ALA A 641 25.68 16.04 -2.41
N SER A 642 24.99 15.25 -3.23
CA SER A 642 23.53 15.37 -3.41
C SER A 642 22.85 15.15 -2.05
N MET A 643 22.04 16.11 -1.63
CA MET A 643 21.23 16.05 -0.42
C MET A 643 19.82 15.54 -0.76
N ASP A 644 19.28 14.70 0.11
CA ASP A 644 17.85 14.30 0.15
C ASP A 644 16.97 15.48 0.66
N PRO A 645 15.64 15.51 0.40
CA PRO A 645 14.69 16.48 0.97
C PRO A 645 14.75 16.69 2.51
N MET A 646 15.43 15.85 3.29
CA MET A 646 15.75 16.10 4.71
C MET A 646 17.11 16.78 4.99
N GLY A 647 17.86 17.21 3.96
CA GLY A 647 19.10 17.97 4.13
C GLY A 647 20.30 17.17 4.68
N VAL A 648 20.28 15.83 4.58
CA VAL A 648 21.34 14.94 5.07
C VAL A 648 22.08 14.28 3.90
N PRO A 649 23.43 14.12 3.94
CA PRO A 649 24.17 13.44 2.87
C PRO A 649 23.93 11.93 2.90
N VAL A 650 23.73 11.34 1.73
CA VAL A 650 23.56 9.89 1.56
C VAL A 650 24.85 9.15 1.93
N GLY A 651 24.75 8.20 2.87
CA GLY A 651 25.78 7.18 3.12
C GLY A 651 26.73 7.43 4.29
N THR A 652 26.24 7.60 5.53
CA THR A 652 26.96 7.17 6.75
C THR A 652 26.00 7.01 7.94
N PRO A 653 25.98 5.89 8.69
CA PRO A 653 25.11 5.73 9.85
C PRO A 653 25.55 6.59 11.05
N ILE A 654 24.57 7.17 11.74
CA ILE A 654 24.69 7.94 12.99
C ILE A 654 25.44 7.17 14.10
N TYR A 655 25.48 5.83 14.03
CA TYR A 655 26.21 4.96 14.96
C TYR A 655 27.75 5.10 14.94
N VAL A 656 28.36 5.74 13.93
CA VAL A 656 29.83 5.90 13.86
C VAL A 656 30.33 7.04 14.76
N GLN A 657 29.49 8.04 15.05
CA GLN A 657 29.82 9.14 15.98
C GLN A 657 29.69 8.67 17.43
N GLU A 658 28.61 7.96 17.77
CA GLU A 658 28.43 7.35 19.09
C GLU A 658 29.45 6.24 19.37
N GLY A 659 29.81 5.42 18.37
CA GLY A 659 30.86 4.41 18.51
C GLY A 659 32.26 4.99 18.80
N LYS A 660 32.60 6.16 18.23
CA LYS A 660 33.86 6.87 18.53
C LYS A 660 33.87 7.55 19.91
N GLN A 661 32.69 7.84 20.45
CA GLN A 661 32.53 8.38 21.80
C GLN A 661 32.61 7.26 22.84
N ILE A 662 31.94 6.13 22.59
CA ILE A 662 32.00 4.91 23.39
C ILE A 662 33.43 4.33 23.41
N ALA A 663 34.15 4.32 22.27
CA ALA A 663 35.55 3.88 22.24
C ALA A 663 36.50 4.79 23.03
N ARG A 664 36.23 6.11 23.08
CA ARG A 664 36.97 7.06 23.92
C ARG A 664 36.65 6.87 25.40
N GLU A 665 35.38 6.71 25.76
CA GLU A 665 34.94 6.41 27.12
C GLU A 665 35.52 5.07 27.63
N HIS A 666 35.61 4.05 26.79
CA HIS A 666 36.27 2.79 27.15
C HIS A 666 37.77 2.95 27.34
N ARG A 667 38.46 3.74 26.49
CA ARG A 667 39.90 4.04 26.64
C ARG A 667 40.18 4.78 27.95
N ASP A 668 39.36 5.77 28.29
CA ASP A 668 39.51 6.55 29.51
C ASP A 668 39.22 5.71 30.77
N ARG A 669 38.23 4.81 30.71
CA ARG A 669 37.95 3.85 31.79
C ARG A 669 39.07 2.83 31.97
N ILE A 670 39.68 2.32 30.89
CA ILE A 670 40.85 1.44 30.98
C ILE A 670 42.03 2.20 31.60
N SER A 671 42.33 3.42 31.15
CA SER A 671 43.41 4.25 31.72
C SER A 671 43.22 4.55 33.20
N ALA A 672 41.99 4.81 33.63
CA ALA A 672 41.65 5.02 35.04
C ALA A 672 41.80 3.72 35.85
N TYR A 673 41.37 2.58 35.31
CA TYR A 673 41.44 1.29 35.99
C TYR A 673 42.88 0.76 36.09
N THR A 674 43.70 0.96 35.06
CA THR A 674 45.14 0.64 35.08
C THR A 674 45.88 1.45 36.14
N ARG A 675 45.51 2.73 36.35
CA ARG A 675 46.04 3.53 37.45
C ARG A 675 45.66 2.98 38.82
N VAL A 676 44.44 2.47 38.99
CA VAL A 676 44.02 1.80 40.24
C VAL A 676 44.85 0.53 40.47
N ILE A 677 45.03 -0.31 39.46
CA ILE A 677 45.81 -1.55 39.54
C ILE A 677 47.29 -1.27 39.91
N LEU A 678 47.91 -0.28 39.25
CA LEU A 678 49.29 0.12 39.54
C LEU A 678 49.45 0.67 40.96
N ASN A 679 48.45 1.41 41.45
CA ASN A 679 48.46 1.95 42.81
C ASN A 679 48.21 0.86 43.88
N THR A 680 47.39 -0.14 43.57
CA THR A 680 47.18 -1.32 44.45
C THR A 680 48.43 -2.20 44.50
N ALA A 681 49.15 -2.34 43.38
CA ALA A 681 50.43 -3.04 43.32
C ALA A 681 51.54 -2.31 44.11
N ALA A 682 51.65 -0.99 43.98
CA ALA A 682 52.63 -0.18 44.70
C ALA A 682 52.44 -0.20 46.22
N ASN A 683 51.21 -0.48 46.69
CA ASN A 683 50.86 -0.55 48.12
C ASN A 683 50.88 -1.97 48.71
N GLY A 684 51.41 -2.97 47.99
CA GLY A 684 51.64 -4.32 48.53
C GLY A 684 50.39 -5.18 48.77
N ARG A 685 49.21 -4.82 48.22
CA ARG A 685 47.96 -5.56 48.41
C ARG A 685 47.75 -6.64 47.35
N ILE A 686 48.47 -7.75 47.51
CA ILE A 686 48.58 -8.82 46.50
C ILE A 686 47.25 -9.55 46.22
N SER A 687 46.34 -9.66 47.19
CA SER A 687 45.03 -10.33 47.01
C SER A 687 44.04 -9.51 46.16
N GLU A 688 43.98 -8.19 46.36
CA GLU A 688 43.15 -7.27 45.56
C GLU A 688 43.67 -7.13 44.13
N PHE A 689 45.01 -7.17 43.97
CA PHE A 689 45.67 -7.11 42.68
C PHE A 689 45.25 -8.25 41.74
N HIS A 690 45.17 -9.50 42.23
CA HIS A 690 44.73 -10.65 41.43
C HIS A 690 43.25 -10.54 41.00
N GLY A 691 42.39 -9.99 41.87
CA GLY A 691 40.98 -9.74 41.55
C GLY A 691 40.78 -8.69 40.46
N HIS A 692 41.56 -7.61 40.48
CA HIS A 692 41.50 -6.58 39.44
C HIS A 692 42.09 -7.04 38.10
N ILE A 693 43.13 -7.88 38.10
CA ILE A 693 43.65 -8.50 36.87
C ILE A 693 42.60 -9.42 36.25
N ALA A 694 41.93 -10.27 37.04
CA ALA A 694 40.88 -11.15 36.52
C ALA A 694 39.71 -10.37 35.86
N HIS A 695 39.32 -9.25 36.45
CA HIS A 695 38.30 -8.36 35.88
C HIS A 695 38.74 -7.71 34.56
N LEU A 696 40.01 -7.29 34.47
CA LEU A 696 40.58 -6.71 33.25
C LEU A 696 40.70 -7.76 32.14
N THR A 697 41.11 -8.98 32.46
CA THR A 697 41.19 -10.10 31.51
C THR A 697 39.81 -10.52 31.00
N ALA A 698 38.78 -10.55 31.84
CA ALA A 698 37.40 -10.82 31.43
C ALA A 698 36.85 -9.71 30.49
N PHE A 699 37.20 -8.46 30.77
CA PHE A 699 36.84 -7.32 29.93
C PHE A 699 37.57 -7.33 28.58
N ALA A 700 38.88 -7.62 28.56
CA ALA A 700 39.68 -7.75 27.34
C ALA A 700 39.20 -8.91 26.46
N ASN A 701 38.82 -10.04 27.05
CA ASN A 701 38.24 -11.17 26.32
C ASN A 701 36.90 -10.82 25.65
N ARG A 702 36.06 -9.98 26.28
CA ARG A 702 34.83 -9.47 25.66
C ARG A 702 35.13 -8.58 24.44
N ILE A 703 36.16 -7.74 24.51
CA ILE A 703 36.58 -6.89 23.38
C ILE A 703 37.16 -7.74 22.23
N LYS A 704 37.97 -8.75 22.56
CA LYS A 704 38.55 -9.69 21.58
C LYS A 704 37.47 -10.50 20.84
N ILE A 705 36.40 -10.90 21.54
CA ILE A 705 35.25 -11.57 20.93
C ILE A 705 34.51 -10.62 19.97
N MET A 706 34.35 -9.34 20.33
CA MET A 706 33.72 -8.33 19.46
C MET A 706 34.56 -8.05 18.20
N ASN A 707 35.89 -8.00 18.31
CA ASN A 707 36.78 -7.79 17.16
C ASN A 707 36.87 -9.02 16.24
N ASN A 708 36.89 -10.24 16.79
CA ASN A 708 36.89 -11.48 15.98
C ASN A 708 35.58 -11.66 15.18
N ASN A 709 34.45 -11.21 15.70
CA ASN A 709 33.17 -11.20 14.96
C ASN A 709 33.18 -10.22 13.78
N LYS A 710 33.99 -9.16 13.85
CA LYS A 710 34.19 -8.17 12.77
C LYS A 710 35.11 -8.69 11.67
N ALA A 711 36.17 -9.41 12.02
CA ALA A 711 37.08 -10.05 11.05
C ALA A 711 36.39 -11.18 10.26
N ARG A 712 35.48 -11.94 10.90
CA ARG A 712 34.70 -12.99 10.23
C ARG A 712 33.71 -12.44 9.20
N ALA A 713 33.16 -11.25 9.44
CA ALA A 713 32.30 -10.54 8.49
C ALA A 713 33.05 -10.03 7.22
N GLN A 714 34.37 -9.93 7.27
CA GLN A 714 35.22 -9.50 6.14
C GLN A 714 35.74 -10.67 5.28
N SER A 715 35.48 -11.92 5.68
CA SER A 715 36.05 -13.13 5.04
C SER A 715 35.08 -13.92 4.13
N LEU A 716 33.90 -13.38 3.82
CA LEU A 716 32.95 -14.01 2.90
C LEU A 716 33.29 -13.67 1.44
N PRO A 717 33.30 -14.63 0.51
CA PRO A 717 33.73 -14.40 -0.87
C PRO A 717 32.75 -13.53 -1.65
N ASP A 718 33.29 -12.48 -2.26
CA ASP A 718 32.67 -11.53 -3.18
C ASP A 718 32.05 -12.24 -4.40
N ASN A 719 30.78 -11.95 -4.69
CA ASN A 719 30.32 -11.84 -6.07
C ASN A 719 29.21 -10.78 -6.22
N SER A 720 29.57 -9.74 -6.99
CA SER A 720 28.78 -8.70 -7.67
C SER A 720 28.11 -7.58 -6.84
N LEU A 721 28.79 -6.43 -6.62
CA LEU A 721 28.97 -5.30 -7.56
C LEU A 721 29.66 -4.11 -6.85
N ALA A 722 30.71 -3.58 -7.50
CA ALA A 722 31.78 -2.75 -6.95
C ALA A 722 31.42 -1.33 -6.46
N VAL A 723 31.97 -0.96 -5.29
CA VAL A 723 32.53 0.39 -5.04
C VAL A 723 33.89 0.23 -4.35
N LYS A 724 34.98 0.59 -5.04
CA LYS A 724 36.34 0.59 -4.51
C LYS A 724 36.50 1.67 -3.41
N SER A 725 36.82 1.27 -2.19
CA SER A 725 37.40 2.17 -1.16
C SER A 725 38.82 1.72 -0.81
N LYS A 726 39.78 2.65 -0.87
CA LYS A 726 41.20 2.45 -0.51
C LYS A 726 41.36 1.98 0.95
N PRO A 727 42.40 1.19 1.27
CA PRO A 727 42.73 0.83 2.65
C PRO A 727 43.41 2.00 3.38
N ILE A 728 43.16 2.13 4.68
CA ILE A 728 43.82 3.05 5.63
C ILE A 728 44.48 2.16 6.71
N PRO A 729 45.67 2.52 7.24
CA PRO A 729 46.60 1.58 7.88
C PRO A 729 46.11 0.96 9.18
N GLU A 730 46.54 -0.27 9.42
CA GLU A 730 46.47 -0.96 10.72
C GLU A 730 47.35 -0.23 11.74
N ASP A 731 46.75 0.27 12.83
CA ASP A 731 47.48 0.53 14.07
C ASP A 731 47.35 -0.72 14.94
N GLU A 732 48.43 -1.51 15.02
CA GLU A 732 48.57 -2.77 15.78
C GLU A 732 48.62 -2.60 17.31
N ASP A 733 48.37 -1.41 17.86
CA ASP A 733 48.51 -1.11 19.31
C ASP A 733 47.18 -1.14 20.11
N VAL A 734 46.17 -1.90 19.66
CA VAL A 734 44.89 -2.15 20.39
C VAL A 734 44.70 -3.64 20.64
#